data_AF-E1VKR7-F1
#
_entry.id   AF-E1VKR7-F1
#
_cell.length_a   1.000
_cell.length_b   1.000
_cell.length_c   1.000
_cell.angle_alpha   90.00
_cell.angle_beta   90.00
_cell.angle_gamma   90.00
#
_symmetry.space_group_name_H-M   'P 1'
#
loop_
_entity.id
_entity.type
_entity.pdbx_description
1 polymer ?
#
loop_
_entity_poly.entity_id
_entity_poly.type
_entity_poly.pdbx_seq_one_letter_code
_entity_poly.pdbx_strand_id
1 'polypeptide(L)'
;MTDPNGLTTSWVVDGFGRKLQETSPDRGKTIYQYDLADNLIKVTDARNSVTQYTWDAQNRLTGIQYPSSAQDNVSLIYDEITVQTAKGAITHKGKGRLTSANIANGDKINWAYDPLGNLTHDIRTQSNATFQTTYSYNTAGQLTTLTYPSGRELIYSYDNKGRISQLRSRENSSKSWTTLANNLSYEPFGPVTGFTLGNGLTETLSYDAHYQSETIQTRSGSSDVRSLQYGFNLANELDHLTDAKTPARSQLFSYDPNGRLNQAQGQYGTLAYQYDLTGNRVSQAQTNASDGKNFTESYQYPANAHRLTQVNASGQGGQNRNFQYSAAGNLTQDERYTYVYNDANRLTQVMSGPAVIAEYRYNHLGERISKTTDGKTTQFIYGTNHQLLAEHHQDGSAIRDYVYLEDKVLAMIDVAPTQTTPSADMAVSMTHTRNGATVDYTVTITNNGPDTAQNVTLTNTIPQGVIINTHTISNGSCTQNNLQINCSLGSVQNAAVNTLQVRITATPEVDISKTVNAVVASTTQDPNMGNNQVQKSGAGCFIATAAFGSYEHDYLHILRNFRDDYLLTNAPGQAFVETYYQYSPPLANWMQDKEGVKAVTRSLLLPVIAAAWLIQAPLLMQLGMLGGLLGLILAWKHVQAGNLLRKALISVGVMLGLAAGNASADQIYYVHTDHLNTPTLVTDQNKTVVWEGIRKPFGETEEITNTVRQPIRFPGQYFDGETGLSYNLMRDYDARVGRYVQSDPIGLMGGMSTYGYVGGNPVNSFDPLGLKDITLPSDFTGRIDTFPYQGSSSFEIHVYDPKGNEVGVYGPNGDWINKHGHQGPPENIPKEVCNSVRGYAVEQLRAMGQLPPKGTSNIKGPNFGRGVMIRGLGVMSLIDMLLQSYIHSRSCYPGDPYCA
;
A
#
# COMPACT_ATOMS: atom_id res chain seq x y z
N MET A 1 8.62 -27.88 32.93
CA MET A 1 9.87 -27.13 32.69
C MET A 1 9.93 -25.98 33.67
N THR A 2 11.06 -25.82 34.36
CA THR A 2 11.29 -24.70 35.29
C THR A 2 12.43 -23.87 34.73
N ASP A 3 12.22 -22.56 34.61
CA ASP A 3 13.24 -21.64 34.11
C ASP A 3 14.23 -21.22 35.20
N PRO A 4 15.32 -20.51 34.86
CA PRO A 4 16.30 -20.01 35.82
C PRO A 4 15.76 -19.04 36.88
N ASN A 5 14.60 -18.41 36.65
CA ASN A 5 13.91 -17.58 37.66
C ASN A 5 13.02 -18.40 38.59
N GLY A 6 12.95 -19.72 38.41
CA GLY A 6 12.15 -20.63 39.22
C GLY A 6 10.69 -20.73 38.79
N LEU A 7 10.29 -20.12 37.66
CA LEU A 7 8.92 -20.20 37.18
C LEU A 7 8.72 -21.52 36.43
N THR A 8 7.62 -22.20 36.72
CA THR A 8 7.37 -23.55 36.19
C THR A 8 6.20 -23.53 35.22
N THR A 9 6.47 -23.89 33.96
CA THR A 9 5.44 -24.27 33.00
C THR A 9 5.26 -25.78 33.04
N SER A 10 4.02 -26.24 33.19
CA SER A 10 3.68 -27.67 33.27
C SER A 10 2.67 -28.07 32.19
N TRP A 11 2.73 -29.33 31.81
CA TRP A 11 1.84 -29.91 30.81
C TRP A 11 1.20 -31.18 31.34
N VAL A 12 -0.08 -31.38 31.03
CA VAL A 12 -0.74 -32.67 31.16
C VAL A 12 -0.80 -33.26 29.76
N VAL A 13 -0.27 -34.46 29.60
CA VAL A 13 -0.30 -35.21 28.34
C VAL A 13 -1.12 -36.48 28.50
N ASP A 14 -1.71 -36.96 27.41
CA ASP A 14 -2.37 -38.27 27.40
C ASP A 14 -1.38 -39.42 27.14
N GLY A 15 -1.91 -40.65 27.03
CA GLY A 15 -1.11 -41.86 26.80
C GLY A 15 -0.42 -41.93 25.43
N PHE A 16 -0.75 -41.03 24.51
CA PHE A 16 -0.06 -40.90 23.23
C PHE A 16 1.03 -39.81 23.28
N GLY A 17 1.03 -38.93 24.31
CA GLY A 17 1.93 -37.77 24.45
C GLY A 17 1.32 -36.39 24.11
N ARG A 18 -0.02 -36.28 24.01
CA ARG A 18 -0.73 -35.16 23.38
C ARG A 18 -0.99 -34.15 24.46
N LYS A 19 -0.63 -32.89 24.25
CA LYS A 19 -0.81 -31.84 25.26
C LYS A 19 -2.30 -31.59 25.52
N LEU A 20 -2.86 -32.14 26.59
CA LEU A 20 -4.25 -31.90 27.02
C LEU A 20 -4.41 -30.58 27.79
N GLN A 21 -3.35 -30.18 28.49
CA GLN A 21 -3.34 -28.95 29.28
C GLN A 21 -1.93 -28.37 29.30
N GLU A 22 -1.86 -27.05 29.25
CA GLU A 22 -0.69 -26.28 29.66
C GLU A 22 -1.05 -25.40 30.85
N THR A 23 -0.13 -25.24 31.79
CA THR A 23 -0.21 -24.24 32.85
C THR A 23 1.08 -23.45 32.83
N SER A 24 0.97 -22.22 32.35
CA SER A 24 2.08 -21.28 32.21
C SER A 24 1.96 -20.15 33.23
N PRO A 25 3.08 -19.69 33.82
CA PRO A 25 3.11 -18.47 34.62
C PRO A 25 2.72 -17.22 33.82
N ASP A 26 3.02 -17.20 32.52
CA ASP A 26 2.86 -16.01 31.67
C ASP A 26 1.50 -15.92 30.98
N ARG A 27 0.92 -17.05 30.59
CA ARG A 27 -0.36 -17.10 29.84
C ARG A 27 -1.45 -17.93 30.51
N GLY A 28 -1.22 -18.34 31.76
CA GLY A 28 -2.17 -19.09 32.56
C GLY A 28 -2.45 -20.50 32.03
N LYS A 29 -3.63 -21.01 32.35
CA LYS A 29 -4.06 -22.35 31.99
C LYS A 29 -4.68 -22.39 30.59
N THR A 30 -4.20 -23.26 29.72
CA THR A 30 -4.80 -23.56 28.42
C THR A 30 -5.17 -25.04 28.34
N ILE A 31 -6.38 -25.35 27.88
CA ILE A 31 -6.90 -26.71 27.71
C ILE A 31 -7.04 -27.01 26.22
N TYR A 32 -6.66 -28.22 25.82
CA TYR A 32 -6.73 -28.71 24.45
C TYR A 32 -7.57 -29.99 24.39
N GLN A 33 -8.33 -30.16 23.31
CA GLN A 33 -9.10 -31.37 23.06
C GLN A 33 -8.85 -31.84 21.63
N TYR A 34 -8.83 -33.16 21.46
CA TYR A 34 -8.49 -33.83 20.21
C TYR A 34 -9.57 -34.82 19.82
N ASP A 35 -9.70 -35.07 18.53
CA ASP A 35 -10.49 -36.21 18.03
C ASP A 35 -9.68 -37.52 18.05
N LEU A 36 -10.24 -38.59 17.47
CA LEU A 36 -9.59 -39.90 17.37
C LEU A 36 -8.50 -39.96 16.27
N ALA A 37 -8.42 -38.95 15.41
CA ALA A 37 -7.42 -38.83 14.35
C ALA A 37 -6.27 -37.87 14.71
N ASP A 38 -6.19 -37.46 15.99
CA ASP A 38 -5.22 -36.53 16.56
C ASP A 38 -5.35 -35.07 16.12
N ASN A 39 -6.45 -34.73 15.47
CA ASN A 39 -6.71 -33.35 15.10
C ASN A 39 -7.14 -32.56 16.35
N LEU A 40 -6.58 -31.36 16.51
CA LEU A 40 -7.01 -30.41 17.55
C LEU A 40 -8.41 -29.93 17.22
N ILE A 41 -9.40 -30.15 18.10
CA ILE A 41 -10.80 -29.76 17.87
C ILE A 41 -11.28 -28.61 18.77
N LYS A 42 -10.60 -28.36 19.90
CA LYS A 42 -10.94 -27.26 20.80
C LYS A 42 -9.74 -26.80 21.60
N VAL A 43 -9.60 -25.48 21.72
CA VAL A 43 -8.71 -24.81 22.67
C VAL A 43 -9.55 -23.94 23.60
N THR A 44 -9.22 -23.92 24.88
CA THR A 44 -9.78 -22.98 25.85
C THR A 44 -8.63 -22.32 26.60
N ASP A 45 -8.49 -21.01 26.45
CA ASP A 45 -7.39 -20.25 27.06
C ASP A 45 -7.70 -19.82 28.50
N ALA A 46 -6.76 -19.10 29.12
CA ALA A 46 -6.90 -18.66 30.51
C ALA A 46 -7.95 -17.55 30.71
N ARG A 47 -8.44 -16.92 29.64
CA ARG A 47 -9.58 -15.98 29.66
C ARG A 47 -10.91 -16.73 29.58
N ASN A 48 -10.90 -18.06 29.47
CA ASN A 48 -12.02 -18.92 29.09
C ASN A 48 -12.52 -18.65 27.67
N SER A 49 -11.72 -18.02 26.82
CA SER A 49 -12.03 -17.88 25.40
C SER A 49 -11.87 -19.24 24.73
N VAL A 50 -12.82 -19.59 23.87
CA VAL A 50 -12.91 -20.89 23.21
C VAL A 50 -12.69 -20.73 21.72
N THR A 51 -11.78 -21.53 21.17
CA THR A 51 -11.62 -21.72 19.73
C THR A 51 -11.91 -23.17 19.39
N GLN A 52 -12.76 -23.42 18.41
CA GLN A 52 -13.08 -24.75 17.90
C GLN A 52 -12.58 -24.90 16.47
N TYR A 53 -12.18 -26.13 16.14
CA TYR A 53 -11.60 -26.46 14.83
C TYR A 53 -12.36 -27.63 14.23
N THR A 54 -12.55 -27.59 12.91
CA THR A 54 -13.20 -28.65 12.14
C THR A 54 -12.28 -29.12 11.02
N TRP A 55 -12.35 -30.40 10.69
CA TRP A 55 -11.43 -31.08 9.79
C TRP A 55 -12.19 -31.93 8.78
N ASP A 56 -11.65 -32.10 7.58
CA ASP A 56 -12.16 -33.06 6.61
C ASP A 56 -11.59 -34.48 6.83
N ALA A 57 -12.05 -35.44 6.02
CA ALA A 57 -11.61 -36.84 6.11
C ALA A 57 -10.13 -37.05 5.71
N GLN A 58 -9.45 -36.02 5.20
CA GLN A 58 -8.04 -36.01 4.85
C GLN A 58 -7.19 -35.27 5.90
N ASN A 59 -7.76 -34.98 7.07
CA ASN A 59 -7.12 -34.22 8.16
C ASN A 59 -6.68 -32.82 7.75
N ARG A 60 -7.42 -32.16 6.85
CA ARG A 60 -7.22 -30.75 6.51
C ARG A 60 -8.19 -29.88 7.30
N LEU A 61 -7.71 -28.77 7.84
CA LEU A 61 -8.53 -27.84 8.63
C LEU A 61 -9.56 -27.15 7.73
N THR A 62 -10.86 -27.35 7.98
CA THR A 62 -11.95 -26.77 7.18
C THR A 62 -12.63 -25.59 7.86
N GLY A 63 -12.39 -25.35 9.15
CA GLY A 63 -12.99 -24.21 9.81
C GLY A 63 -12.47 -23.94 11.21
N ILE A 64 -12.52 -22.67 11.58
CA ILE A 64 -12.14 -22.13 12.88
C ILE A 64 -13.34 -21.36 13.41
N GLN A 65 -13.81 -21.70 14.61
CA GLN A 65 -15.00 -21.11 15.20
C GLN A 65 -14.68 -20.48 16.54
N TYR A 66 -15.21 -19.28 16.75
CA TYR A 66 -15.13 -18.52 17.99
C TYR A 66 -16.56 -18.39 18.53
N PRO A 67 -17.03 -19.29 19.41
CA PRO A 67 -18.43 -19.32 19.85
C PRO A 67 -18.93 -18.02 20.48
N SER A 68 -18.04 -17.26 21.13
CA SER A 68 -18.35 -15.95 21.72
C SER A 68 -18.28 -14.79 20.71
N SER A 69 -17.73 -15.02 19.51
CA SER A 69 -17.52 -14.03 18.45
C SER A 69 -17.79 -14.65 17.07
N ALA A 70 -19.02 -15.13 16.84
CA ALA A 70 -19.36 -15.91 15.64
C ALA A 70 -19.11 -15.18 14.30
N GLN A 71 -19.03 -13.84 14.30
CA GLN A 71 -18.65 -13.02 13.15
C GLN A 71 -17.19 -13.25 12.69
N ASP A 72 -16.32 -13.75 13.56
CA ASP A 72 -14.92 -14.05 13.25
C ASP A 72 -14.72 -15.50 12.79
N ASN A 73 -15.80 -16.29 12.68
CA ASN A 73 -15.72 -17.69 12.24
C ASN A 73 -15.15 -17.76 10.82
N VAL A 74 -14.20 -18.68 10.62
CA VAL A 74 -13.49 -18.90 9.37
C VAL A 74 -13.91 -20.24 8.78
N SER A 75 -14.22 -20.26 7.48
CA SER A 75 -14.36 -21.48 6.67
C SER A 75 -13.22 -21.54 5.66
N LEU A 76 -12.49 -22.66 5.68
CA LEU A 76 -11.38 -22.94 4.77
C LEU A 76 -11.84 -23.94 3.71
N ILE A 77 -11.63 -23.58 2.45
CA ILE A 77 -12.10 -24.34 1.29
C ILE A 77 -10.90 -24.76 0.46
N TYR A 78 -10.88 -26.02 0.06
CA TYR A 78 -9.82 -26.65 -0.71
C TYR A 78 -10.32 -27.11 -2.07
N ASP A 79 -9.38 -27.38 -2.96
CA ASP A 79 -9.59 -28.13 -4.19
C ASP A 79 -10.45 -27.47 -5.27
N GLU A 80 -10.91 -26.23 -5.05
CA GLU A 80 -11.61 -25.46 -6.07
C GLU A 80 -10.72 -25.27 -7.30
N ILE A 81 -11.34 -25.31 -8.47
CA ILE A 81 -10.66 -25.10 -9.75
C ILE A 81 -11.10 -23.80 -10.42
N THR A 82 -11.95 -23.03 -9.74
CA THR A 82 -12.50 -21.78 -10.27
C THR A 82 -12.69 -20.77 -9.14
N VAL A 83 -12.20 -19.56 -9.36
CA VAL A 83 -12.49 -18.39 -8.50
C VAL A 83 -13.35 -17.42 -9.30
N GLN A 84 -14.47 -16.98 -8.72
CA GLN A 84 -15.32 -15.97 -9.32
C GLN A 84 -14.79 -14.57 -8.99
N THR A 85 -14.68 -13.71 -10.00
CA THR A 85 -14.29 -12.30 -9.84
C THR A 85 -15.29 -11.38 -10.54
N ALA A 86 -15.26 -10.09 -10.23
CA ALA A 86 -16.06 -9.08 -10.94
C ALA A 86 -15.76 -9.03 -12.45
N LYS A 87 -14.56 -9.48 -12.87
CA LYS A 87 -14.11 -9.52 -14.27
C LYS A 87 -14.37 -10.88 -14.95
N GLY A 88 -15.03 -11.80 -14.26
CA GLY A 88 -15.33 -13.16 -14.73
C GLY A 88 -14.66 -14.27 -13.91
N ALA A 89 -14.92 -15.51 -14.30
CA ALA A 89 -14.38 -16.69 -13.64
C ALA A 89 -12.92 -16.95 -14.03
N ILE A 90 -12.04 -17.15 -13.05
CA ILE A 90 -10.65 -17.57 -13.24
C ILE A 90 -10.59 -19.08 -13.03
N THR A 91 -10.25 -19.83 -14.07
CA THR A 91 -9.97 -21.28 -13.93
C THR A 91 -8.50 -21.49 -13.54
N HIS A 92 -8.24 -22.33 -12.52
CA HIS A 92 -6.90 -22.53 -11.97
C HIS A 92 -6.66 -23.98 -11.50
N LYS A 93 -5.46 -24.27 -10.98
CA LYS A 93 -5.01 -25.61 -10.55
C LYS A 93 -4.99 -25.76 -9.03
N GLY A 94 -6.12 -25.52 -8.38
CA GLY A 94 -6.24 -25.53 -6.91
C GLY A 94 -6.40 -26.90 -6.24
N LYS A 95 -6.53 -28.00 -7.00
CA LYS A 95 -6.61 -29.35 -6.42
C LYS A 95 -5.42 -29.66 -5.51
N GLY A 96 -5.70 -30.16 -4.32
CA GLY A 96 -4.73 -30.45 -3.26
C GLY A 96 -4.32 -29.23 -2.42
N ARG A 97 -4.89 -28.05 -2.67
CA ARG A 97 -4.46 -26.78 -2.06
C ARG A 97 -5.63 -26.05 -1.40
N LEU A 98 -5.31 -25.21 -0.43
CA LEU A 98 -6.25 -24.23 0.12
C LEU A 98 -6.54 -23.20 -0.97
N THR A 99 -7.82 -23.00 -1.31
CA THR A 99 -8.24 -22.14 -2.42
C THR A 99 -9.06 -20.95 -1.96
N SER A 100 -9.66 -21.03 -0.77
CA SER A 100 -10.34 -19.87 -0.18
C SER A 100 -10.42 -19.95 1.33
N ALA A 101 -10.41 -18.78 1.96
CA ALA A 101 -10.80 -18.60 3.35
C ALA A 101 -11.92 -17.56 3.41
N ASN A 102 -13.06 -17.94 3.97
CA ASN A 102 -14.24 -17.08 4.15
C ASN A 102 -14.42 -16.78 5.63
N ILE A 103 -14.60 -15.52 5.98
CA ILE A 103 -14.90 -15.08 7.34
C ILE A 103 -16.38 -14.70 7.40
N ALA A 104 -17.06 -15.05 8.50
CA ALA A 104 -18.50 -14.85 8.66
C ALA A 104 -18.93 -13.36 8.62
N ASN A 105 -18.01 -12.43 8.90
CA ASN A 105 -18.21 -10.99 8.75
C ASN A 105 -18.22 -10.50 7.28
N GLY A 106 -17.99 -11.38 6.31
CA GLY A 106 -17.96 -11.09 4.87
C GLY A 106 -16.55 -10.89 4.28
N ASP A 107 -15.50 -10.82 5.11
CA ASP A 107 -14.13 -10.80 4.61
C ASP A 107 -13.78 -12.14 3.96
N LYS A 108 -12.95 -12.10 2.91
CA LYS A 108 -12.62 -13.30 2.13
C LYS A 108 -11.22 -13.22 1.55
N ILE A 109 -10.56 -14.36 1.42
CA ILE A 109 -9.35 -14.55 0.61
C ILE A 109 -9.60 -15.67 -0.39
N ASN A 110 -9.19 -15.47 -1.64
CA ASN A 110 -9.17 -16.50 -2.67
C ASN A 110 -7.79 -16.59 -3.29
N TRP A 111 -7.34 -17.81 -3.52
CA TRP A 111 -6.07 -18.10 -4.16
C TRP A 111 -6.27 -18.89 -5.45
N ALA A 112 -5.57 -18.48 -6.50
CA ALA A 112 -5.52 -19.21 -7.76
C ALA A 112 -4.08 -19.65 -8.06
N TYR A 113 -3.91 -20.88 -8.56
CA TYR A 113 -2.60 -21.50 -8.77
C TYR A 113 -2.36 -21.91 -10.22
N ASP A 114 -1.09 -21.85 -10.65
CA ASP A 114 -0.64 -22.41 -11.93
C ASP A 114 -0.41 -23.95 -11.84
N PRO A 115 -0.11 -24.65 -12.96
CA PRO A 115 0.17 -26.09 -12.95
C PRO A 115 1.39 -26.53 -12.14
N LEU A 116 2.32 -25.63 -11.82
CA LEU A 116 3.49 -25.90 -10.98
C LEU A 116 3.18 -25.69 -9.49
N GLY A 117 2.00 -25.16 -9.17
CA GLY A 117 1.55 -24.85 -7.82
C GLY A 117 1.95 -23.46 -7.34
N ASN A 118 2.47 -22.60 -8.22
CA ASN A 118 2.78 -21.22 -7.85
C ASN A 118 1.48 -20.41 -7.76
N LEU A 119 1.44 -19.45 -6.83
CA LEU A 119 0.29 -18.58 -6.64
C LEU A 119 0.21 -17.55 -7.75
N THR A 120 -0.86 -17.51 -8.53
CA THR A 120 -1.06 -16.53 -9.63
C THR A 120 -1.96 -15.36 -9.23
N HIS A 121 -2.87 -15.57 -8.29
CA HIS A 121 -3.81 -14.53 -7.81
C HIS A 121 -4.02 -14.67 -6.31
N ASP A 122 -3.90 -13.56 -5.58
CA ASP A 122 -4.41 -13.36 -4.23
C ASP A 122 -5.54 -12.31 -4.32
N ILE A 123 -6.77 -12.71 -4.01
CA ILE A 123 -7.95 -11.86 -4.11
C ILE A 123 -8.58 -11.73 -2.73
N ARG A 124 -8.48 -10.54 -2.16
CA ARG A 124 -8.96 -10.23 -0.81
C ARG A 124 -10.18 -9.33 -0.88
N THR A 125 -11.26 -9.76 -0.26
CA THR A 125 -12.43 -8.91 0.00
C THR A 125 -12.37 -8.48 1.45
N GLN A 126 -12.31 -7.18 1.69
CA GLN A 126 -12.22 -6.60 3.03
C GLN A 126 -13.08 -5.33 3.07
N SER A 127 -13.98 -5.23 4.05
CA SER A 127 -14.87 -4.06 4.18
C SER A 127 -15.69 -3.74 2.91
N ASN A 128 -16.13 -4.78 2.19
CA ASN A 128 -16.83 -4.71 0.90
C ASN A 128 -16.00 -4.20 -0.30
N ALA A 129 -14.72 -3.86 -0.12
CA ALA A 129 -13.79 -3.61 -1.22
C ALA A 129 -13.08 -4.92 -1.61
N THR A 130 -12.72 -5.06 -2.89
CA THR A 130 -11.95 -6.21 -3.38
C THR A 130 -10.59 -5.75 -3.91
N PHE A 131 -9.54 -6.33 -3.36
CA PHE A 131 -8.15 -6.07 -3.68
C PHE A 131 -7.57 -7.31 -4.35
N GLN A 132 -6.99 -7.14 -5.52
CA GLN A 132 -6.43 -8.24 -6.30
C GLN A 132 -4.94 -7.99 -6.53
N THR A 133 -4.12 -8.95 -6.09
CA THR A 133 -2.70 -9.01 -6.39
C THR A 133 -2.46 -10.19 -7.34
N THR A 134 -1.73 -9.95 -8.42
CA THR A 134 -1.43 -11.02 -9.40
C THR A 134 0.05 -11.23 -9.58
N TYR A 135 0.43 -12.48 -9.83
CA TYR A 135 1.80 -12.93 -9.94
C TYR A 135 1.98 -13.71 -11.25
N SER A 136 3.08 -13.47 -11.95
CA SER A 136 3.49 -14.23 -13.13
C SER A 136 4.90 -14.78 -12.93
N TYR A 137 5.15 -15.98 -13.45
CA TYR A 137 6.41 -16.67 -13.28
C TYR A 137 7.01 -17.05 -14.63
N ASN A 138 8.34 -17.13 -14.70
CA ASN A 138 9.02 -17.76 -15.81
C ASN A 138 8.96 -19.30 -15.69
N THR A 139 9.48 -20.01 -16.69
CA THR A 139 9.53 -21.48 -16.71
C THR A 139 10.42 -22.09 -15.62
N ALA A 140 11.28 -21.30 -14.98
CA ALA A 140 12.08 -21.72 -13.83
C ALA A 140 11.35 -21.49 -12.48
N GLY A 141 10.10 -21.03 -12.49
CA GLY A 141 9.31 -20.75 -11.29
C GLY A 141 9.69 -19.44 -10.58
N GLN A 142 10.44 -18.55 -11.23
CA GLN A 142 10.84 -17.27 -10.64
C GLN A 142 9.81 -16.19 -10.97
N LEU A 143 9.47 -15.35 -9.98
CA LEU A 143 8.48 -14.28 -10.11
C LEU A 143 8.95 -13.20 -11.10
N THR A 144 8.32 -13.09 -12.27
CA THR A 144 8.67 -12.06 -13.28
C THR A 144 7.82 -10.81 -13.18
N THR A 145 6.59 -10.92 -12.69
CA THR A 145 5.66 -9.77 -12.63
C THR A 145 4.77 -9.87 -11.40
N LEU A 146 4.66 -8.75 -10.70
CA LEU A 146 3.73 -8.51 -9.60
C LEU A 146 2.83 -7.33 -10.01
N THR A 147 1.51 -7.51 -9.97
CA THR A 147 0.55 -6.41 -10.12
C THR A 147 -0.12 -6.15 -8.79
N TYR A 148 0.01 -4.92 -8.30
CA TYR A 148 -0.54 -4.45 -7.04
C TYR A 148 -2.05 -4.20 -7.17
N PRO A 149 -2.81 -4.16 -6.06
CA PRO A 149 -4.23 -3.82 -6.09
C PRO A 149 -4.53 -2.42 -6.64
N SER A 150 -3.56 -1.50 -6.57
CA SER A 150 -3.60 -0.18 -7.21
C SER A 150 -3.66 -0.25 -8.75
N GLY A 151 -3.37 -1.40 -9.35
CA GLY A 151 -3.17 -1.59 -10.80
C GLY A 151 -1.72 -1.40 -11.24
N ARG A 152 -0.84 -0.97 -10.34
CA ARG A 152 0.59 -0.82 -10.61
C ARG A 152 1.23 -2.16 -10.92
N GLU A 153 2.05 -2.18 -11.95
CA GLU A 153 2.81 -3.36 -12.35
C GLU A 153 4.28 -3.18 -11.98
N LEU A 154 4.89 -4.23 -11.44
CA LEU A 154 6.30 -4.35 -11.11
C LEU A 154 6.87 -5.56 -11.86
N ILE A 155 7.96 -5.35 -12.59
CA ILE A 155 8.68 -6.42 -13.29
C ILE A 155 10.04 -6.64 -12.63
N TYR A 156 10.35 -7.93 -12.42
CA TYR A 156 11.66 -8.44 -12.07
C TYR A 156 12.31 -9.04 -13.32
N SER A 157 13.45 -8.47 -13.70
CA SER A 157 14.34 -9.06 -14.71
C SER A 157 15.40 -9.91 -14.01
N TYR A 158 15.81 -11.01 -14.64
CA TYR A 158 16.83 -11.90 -14.12
C TYR A 158 18.07 -11.94 -15.02
N ASP A 159 19.25 -12.13 -14.43
CA ASP A 159 20.47 -12.47 -15.15
C ASP A 159 20.48 -13.94 -15.58
N ASN A 160 21.52 -14.35 -16.32
CA ASN A 160 21.68 -15.73 -16.78
C ASN A 160 21.93 -16.75 -15.66
N LYS A 161 22.12 -16.31 -14.42
CA LYS A 161 22.26 -17.15 -13.21
C LYS A 161 20.97 -17.16 -12.37
N GLY A 162 19.88 -16.54 -12.84
CA GLY A 162 18.61 -16.48 -12.13
C GLY A 162 18.59 -15.52 -10.93
N ARG A 163 19.49 -14.53 -10.89
CA ARG A 163 19.49 -13.46 -9.87
C ARG A 163 18.83 -12.21 -10.44
N ILE A 164 18.23 -11.39 -9.60
CA ILE A 164 17.53 -10.18 -10.06
C ILE A 164 18.55 -9.21 -10.68
N SER A 165 18.30 -8.71 -11.88
CA SER A 165 19.18 -7.77 -12.60
C SER A 165 18.59 -6.37 -12.74
N GLN A 166 17.26 -6.25 -12.63
CA GLN A 166 16.55 -4.99 -12.72
C GLN A 166 15.13 -5.09 -12.14
N LEU A 167 14.67 -4.01 -11.50
CA LEU A 167 13.28 -3.77 -11.15
C LEU A 167 12.76 -2.55 -11.92
N ARG A 168 11.58 -2.68 -12.53
CA ARG A 168 10.87 -1.57 -13.17
C ARG A 168 9.41 -1.57 -12.74
N SER A 169 8.81 -0.40 -12.58
CA SER A 169 7.38 -0.27 -12.34
C SER A 169 6.70 0.65 -13.35
N ARG A 170 5.40 0.46 -13.52
CA ARG A 170 4.51 1.42 -14.20
C ARG A 170 3.17 1.44 -13.50
N GLU A 171 2.53 2.60 -13.45
CA GLU A 171 1.24 2.80 -12.78
C GLU A 171 0.13 1.91 -13.35
N ASN A 172 0.14 1.66 -14.66
CA ASN A 172 -0.74 0.69 -15.31
C ASN A 172 -0.21 0.37 -16.73
N SER A 173 -0.89 -0.55 -17.41
CA SER A 173 -0.51 -1.03 -18.74
C SER A 173 -0.35 0.06 -19.81
N SER A 174 -1.01 1.22 -19.63
CA SER A 174 -0.99 2.36 -20.57
C SER A 174 0.14 3.35 -20.30
N LYS A 175 0.87 3.21 -19.19
CA LYS A 175 1.98 4.10 -18.81
C LYS A 175 3.33 3.49 -19.16
N SER A 176 4.33 4.35 -19.31
CA SER A 176 5.71 3.94 -19.57
C SER A 176 6.34 3.30 -18.33
N TRP A 177 7.29 2.39 -18.56
CA TRP A 177 8.10 1.79 -17.50
C TRP A 177 9.09 2.79 -16.91
N THR A 178 9.17 2.81 -15.59
CA THR A 178 10.16 3.54 -14.79
C THR A 178 11.07 2.54 -14.09
N THR A 179 12.39 2.70 -14.21
CA THR A 179 13.36 1.88 -13.45
C THR A 179 13.33 2.25 -11.98
N LEU A 180 13.27 1.25 -11.10
CA LEU A 180 13.41 1.43 -9.65
C LEU A 180 14.81 1.03 -9.16
N ALA A 181 15.37 -0.04 -9.71
CA ALA A 181 16.76 -0.45 -9.50
C ALA A 181 17.31 -1.17 -10.75
N ASN A 182 18.58 -0.96 -11.06
CA ASN A 182 19.32 -1.65 -12.12
C ASN A 182 20.80 -1.78 -11.77
N ASN A 183 21.58 -2.43 -12.65
CA ASN A 183 23.01 -2.67 -12.45
C ASN A 183 23.30 -3.41 -11.14
N LEU A 184 22.46 -4.39 -10.77
CA LEU A 184 22.64 -5.19 -9.57
C LEU A 184 23.91 -6.04 -9.70
N SER A 185 24.79 -5.96 -8.70
CA SER A 185 25.96 -6.81 -8.53
C SER A 185 25.80 -7.68 -7.28
N TYR A 186 26.50 -8.81 -7.24
CA TYR A 186 26.34 -9.82 -6.21
C TYR A 186 27.67 -10.47 -5.89
N GLU A 187 27.81 -10.96 -4.67
CA GLU A 187 28.84 -11.96 -4.33
C GLU A 187 28.59 -13.28 -5.08
N PRO A 188 29.62 -14.10 -5.34
CA PRO A 188 29.44 -15.46 -5.85
C PRO A 188 28.52 -16.26 -4.91
N PHE A 189 27.35 -16.67 -5.42
CA PHE A 189 26.33 -17.38 -4.64
C PHE A 189 25.88 -16.65 -3.36
N GLY A 190 26.09 -15.34 -3.28
CA GLY A 190 25.86 -14.55 -2.07
C GLY A 190 24.99 -13.31 -2.32
N PRO A 191 24.94 -12.40 -1.34
CA PRO A 191 24.04 -11.25 -1.33
C PRO A 191 24.40 -10.20 -2.37
N VAL A 192 23.52 -9.20 -2.53
CA VAL A 192 23.71 -8.05 -3.40
C VAL A 192 24.86 -7.16 -2.89
N THR A 193 25.84 -6.84 -3.75
CA THR A 193 26.98 -5.95 -3.42
C THR A 193 26.81 -4.53 -3.91
N GLY A 194 25.80 -4.28 -4.74
CA GLY A 194 25.47 -2.92 -5.14
C GLY A 194 24.45 -2.85 -6.26
N PHE A 195 23.89 -1.66 -6.45
CA PHE A 195 22.92 -1.35 -7.50
C PHE A 195 22.77 0.16 -7.67
N THR A 196 22.15 0.57 -8.78
CA THR A 196 21.74 1.95 -9.04
C THR A 196 20.24 2.07 -8.90
N LEU A 197 19.78 3.01 -8.07
CA LEU A 197 18.38 3.36 -7.88
C LEU A 197 17.85 4.17 -9.06
N GLY A 198 16.53 4.18 -9.24
CA GLY A 198 15.87 4.91 -10.33
C GLY A 198 16.02 6.44 -10.26
N ASN A 199 16.28 7.01 -9.08
CA ASN A 199 16.67 8.42 -8.95
C ASN A 199 18.15 8.68 -9.26
N GLY A 200 18.93 7.66 -9.62
CA GLY A 200 20.34 7.74 -9.96
C GLY A 200 21.30 7.78 -8.77
N LEU A 201 20.83 7.47 -7.55
CA LEU A 201 21.73 7.15 -6.44
C LEU A 201 22.32 5.74 -6.60
N THR A 202 23.56 5.53 -6.18
CA THR A 202 24.20 4.22 -6.17
C THR A 202 24.30 3.71 -4.75
N GLU A 203 23.85 2.48 -4.49
CA GLU A 203 24.08 1.79 -3.22
C GLU A 203 25.16 0.73 -3.43
N THR A 204 26.16 0.69 -2.54
CA THR A 204 27.23 -0.30 -2.52
C THR A 204 27.32 -0.93 -1.15
N LEU A 205 27.39 -2.25 -1.12
CA LEU A 205 27.47 -3.08 0.08
C LEU A 205 28.74 -3.93 0.01
N SER A 206 29.49 -4.00 1.11
CA SER A 206 30.59 -4.95 1.26
C SER A 206 30.32 -5.87 2.44
N TYR A 207 30.92 -7.04 2.38
CA TYR A 207 30.73 -8.09 3.36
C TYR A 207 32.07 -8.73 3.73
N ASP A 208 32.14 -9.24 4.96
CA ASP A 208 33.25 -10.07 5.38
C ASP A 208 33.12 -11.51 4.81
N ALA A 209 34.05 -12.39 5.19
CA ALA A 209 34.05 -13.77 4.74
C ALA A 209 32.86 -14.62 5.28
N HIS A 210 32.09 -14.11 6.24
CA HIS A 210 30.90 -14.74 6.80
C HIS A 210 29.60 -14.11 6.25
N TYR A 211 29.70 -13.25 5.23
CA TYR A 211 28.59 -12.44 4.70
C TYR A 211 27.96 -11.48 5.72
N GLN A 212 28.69 -11.11 6.77
CA GLN A 212 28.29 -10.01 7.64
C GLN A 212 28.59 -8.68 6.94
N SER A 213 27.64 -7.75 6.95
CA SER A 213 27.79 -6.46 6.27
C SER A 213 28.89 -5.65 6.92
N GLU A 214 29.93 -5.28 6.17
CA GLU A 214 31.01 -4.40 6.62
C GLU A 214 30.72 -2.94 6.29
N THR A 215 30.18 -2.66 5.09
CA THR A 215 29.83 -1.30 4.68
C THR A 215 28.52 -1.28 3.92
N ILE A 216 27.74 -0.21 4.13
CA ILE A 216 26.61 0.15 3.29
C ILE A 216 26.72 1.64 2.98
N GLN A 217 26.86 1.97 1.70
CA GLN A 217 27.10 3.32 1.25
C GLN A 217 26.17 3.71 0.11
N THR A 218 25.51 4.86 0.25
CA THR A 218 24.63 5.45 -0.76
C THR A 218 25.25 6.76 -1.25
N ARG A 219 25.46 6.89 -2.57
CA ARG A 219 26.13 8.05 -3.19
C ARG A 219 25.31 8.72 -4.28
N SER A 220 25.48 10.03 -4.39
CA SER A 220 25.13 10.82 -5.58
C SER A 220 26.42 11.27 -6.26
N GLY A 221 26.84 10.55 -7.31
CA GLY A 221 28.17 10.73 -7.89
C GLY A 221 29.25 10.42 -6.86
N SER A 222 30.15 11.37 -6.58
CA SER A 222 31.21 11.20 -5.58
C SER A 222 30.82 11.65 -4.17
N SER A 223 29.58 12.11 -3.95
CA SER A 223 29.13 12.61 -2.65
C SER A 223 28.32 11.55 -1.90
N ASP A 224 28.70 11.29 -0.66
CA ASP A 224 27.96 10.40 0.23
C ASP A 224 26.64 11.07 0.67
N VAL A 225 25.54 10.36 0.42
CA VAL A 225 24.21 10.62 1.02
C VAL A 225 24.14 9.87 2.36
N ARG A 226 24.70 8.66 2.41
CA ARG A 226 24.80 7.81 3.60
C ARG A 226 26.05 6.95 3.50
N SER A 227 26.76 6.73 4.60
CA SER A 227 27.94 5.85 4.63
C SER A 227 28.09 5.20 6.00
N LEU A 228 27.62 3.95 6.13
CA LEU A 228 27.69 3.18 7.36
C LEU A 228 28.78 2.11 7.25
N GLN A 229 29.54 1.94 8.32
CA GLN A 229 30.57 0.90 8.46
C GLN A 229 30.34 0.15 9.75
N TYR A 230 30.36 -1.17 9.71
CA TYR A 230 30.04 -2.05 10.82
C TYR A 230 31.28 -2.84 11.22
N GLY A 231 31.49 -2.98 12.53
CA GLY A 231 32.47 -3.90 13.08
C GLY A 231 31.81 -4.89 14.03
N PHE A 232 32.35 -6.10 14.05
CA PHE A 232 31.87 -7.19 14.88
C PHE A 232 32.98 -7.67 15.81
N ASN A 233 32.59 -8.06 17.03
CA ASN A 233 33.51 -8.68 17.97
C ASN A 233 33.80 -10.14 17.59
N LEU A 234 34.65 -10.82 18.37
CA LEU A 234 35.00 -12.24 18.14
C LEU A 234 33.82 -13.23 18.37
N ALA A 235 32.69 -12.76 18.90
CA ALA A 235 31.46 -13.53 19.03
C ALA A 235 30.46 -13.24 17.89
N ASN A 236 30.89 -12.53 16.84
CA ASN A 236 30.09 -12.09 15.69
C ASN A 236 28.94 -11.15 16.05
N GLU A 237 29.07 -10.40 17.15
CA GLU A 237 28.10 -9.39 17.57
C GLU A 237 28.60 -7.99 17.18
N LEU A 238 27.71 -7.15 16.67
CA LEU A 238 28.01 -5.78 16.25
C LEU A 238 28.57 -4.98 17.43
N ASP A 239 29.84 -4.61 17.42
CA ASP A 239 30.49 -3.87 18.52
C ASP A 239 30.55 -2.36 18.24
N HIS A 240 30.59 -1.96 16.97
CA HIS A 240 30.50 -0.56 16.57
C HIS A 240 29.87 -0.36 15.19
N LEU A 241 29.23 0.80 15.06
CA LEU A 241 28.71 1.34 13.81
C LEU A 241 29.30 2.74 13.61
N THR A 242 30.11 2.92 12.57
CA THR A 242 30.63 4.23 12.17
C THR A 242 29.75 4.83 11.09
N ASP A 243 29.16 6.00 11.34
CA ASP A 243 28.54 6.82 10.29
C ASP A 243 29.62 7.76 9.73
N ALA A 244 30.29 7.33 8.65
CA ALA A 244 31.38 8.08 8.04
C ALA A 244 30.89 9.39 7.39
N LYS A 245 29.59 9.50 7.07
CA LYS A 245 28.99 10.74 6.57
C LYS A 245 28.74 11.74 7.70
N THR A 246 28.27 11.25 8.84
CA THR A 246 27.96 12.04 10.03
C THR A 246 28.57 11.40 11.28
N PRO A 247 29.88 11.59 11.54
CA PRO A 247 30.58 10.86 12.61
C PRO A 247 29.96 10.96 14.01
N ALA A 248 29.27 12.06 14.31
CA ALA A 248 28.54 12.26 15.56
C ALA A 248 27.37 11.27 15.79
N ARG A 249 26.95 10.55 14.76
CA ARG A 249 25.91 9.50 14.81
C ARG A 249 26.46 8.09 14.96
N SER A 250 27.78 7.93 15.06
CA SER A 250 28.41 6.64 15.28
C SER A 250 27.97 6.04 16.62
N GLN A 251 27.92 4.72 16.68
CA GLN A 251 27.41 3.97 17.82
C GLN A 251 28.42 2.92 18.28
N LEU A 252 28.46 2.67 19.59
CA LEU A 252 29.24 1.60 20.22
C LEU A 252 28.30 0.71 21.01
N PHE A 253 28.57 -0.59 21.00
CA PHE A 253 27.74 -1.60 21.66
C PHE A 253 28.60 -2.55 22.48
N SER A 254 28.06 -3.01 23.60
CA SER A 254 28.64 -4.14 24.32
C SER A 254 27.53 -5.05 24.86
N TYR A 255 27.95 -6.28 25.17
CA TYR A 255 27.06 -7.38 25.49
C TYR A 255 27.44 -7.98 26.84
N ASP A 256 26.45 -8.57 27.52
CA ASP A 256 26.71 -9.44 28.65
C ASP A 256 27.17 -10.84 28.18
N PRO A 257 27.62 -11.74 29.08
CA PRO A 257 28.10 -13.06 28.70
C PRO A 257 27.07 -13.97 28.00
N ASN A 258 25.79 -13.62 28.00
CA ASN A 258 24.72 -14.35 27.30
C ASN A 258 24.40 -13.73 25.92
N GLY A 259 25.20 -12.77 25.46
CA GLY A 259 25.04 -12.10 24.17
C GLY A 259 23.88 -11.10 24.12
N ARG A 260 23.48 -10.56 25.28
CA ARG A 260 22.40 -9.56 25.41
C ARG A 260 23.00 -8.18 25.49
N LEU A 261 22.41 -7.21 24.78
CA LEU A 261 22.93 -5.85 24.73
C LEU A 261 22.89 -5.21 26.12
N ASN A 262 24.05 -4.94 26.72
CA ASN A 262 24.14 -4.36 28.08
C ASN A 262 24.51 -2.88 28.06
N GLN A 263 25.09 -2.37 26.97
CA GLN A 263 25.36 -0.95 26.79
C GLN A 263 25.30 -0.57 25.32
N ALA A 264 24.78 0.62 25.05
CA ALA A 264 24.88 1.26 23.76
C ALA A 264 25.21 2.75 23.93
N GLN A 265 26.14 3.25 23.15
CA GLN A 265 26.46 4.68 23.08
C GLN A 265 26.15 5.20 21.68
N GLY A 266 25.60 6.40 21.57
CA GLY A 266 25.34 7.07 20.29
C GLY A 266 24.86 8.50 20.51
N GLN A 267 24.18 9.08 19.52
CA GLN A 267 23.61 10.44 19.64
C GLN A 267 22.57 10.54 20.78
N TYR A 268 21.93 9.43 21.15
CA TYR A 268 21.05 9.33 22.32
C TYR A 268 21.80 9.30 23.67
N GLY A 269 23.11 9.54 23.69
CA GLY A 269 23.97 9.40 24.86
C GLY A 269 24.34 7.93 25.14
N THR A 270 24.60 7.62 26.41
CA THR A 270 24.89 6.26 26.86
C THR A 270 23.63 5.63 27.45
N LEU A 271 23.23 4.50 26.91
CA LEU A 271 22.20 3.61 27.43
C LEU A 271 22.88 2.40 28.06
N ALA A 272 22.45 2.00 29.27
CA ALA A 272 22.90 0.79 29.94
C ALA A 272 21.69 -0.05 30.34
N TYR A 273 21.78 -1.36 30.12
CA TYR A 273 20.72 -2.32 30.38
C TYR A 273 21.21 -3.43 31.30
N GLN A 274 20.32 -3.87 32.19
CA GLN A 274 20.54 -5.07 33.00
C GLN A 274 19.36 -6.00 32.85
N TYR A 275 19.62 -7.31 32.93
CA TYR A 275 18.62 -8.35 32.74
C TYR A 275 18.64 -9.34 33.90
N ASP A 276 17.49 -9.98 34.14
CA ASP A 276 17.42 -11.17 35.00
C ASP A 276 17.98 -12.42 34.28
N LEU A 277 17.83 -13.60 34.88
CA LEU A 277 18.36 -14.86 34.34
C LEU A 277 17.60 -15.37 33.10
N THR A 278 16.38 -14.89 32.87
CA THR A 278 15.51 -15.30 31.74
C THR A 278 15.49 -14.29 30.59
N GLY A 279 16.16 -13.14 30.76
CA GLY A 279 16.24 -12.09 29.75
C GLY A 279 15.24 -10.96 29.90
N ASN A 280 14.49 -10.87 31.00
CA ASN A 280 13.70 -9.67 31.26
C ASN A 280 14.62 -8.52 31.64
N ARG A 281 14.41 -7.35 31.04
CA ARG A 281 15.12 -6.13 31.44
C ARG A 281 14.70 -5.75 32.86
N VAL A 282 15.64 -5.64 33.78
CA VAL A 282 15.41 -5.22 35.19
C VAL A 282 15.83 -3.77 35.45
N SER A 283 16.70 -3.21 34.60
CA SER A 283 17.12 -1.82 34.67
C SER A 283 17.45 -1.26 33.28
N GLN A 284 17.14 0.02 33.09
CA GLN A 284 17.65 0.87 32.01
C GLN A 284 18.15 2.18 32.60
N ALA A 285 19.39 2.56 32.32
CA ALA A 285 19.90 3.88 32.62
C ALA A 285 20.21 4.64 31.32
N GLN A 286 19.96 5.93 31.30
CA GLN A 286 20.34 6.82 30.20
C GLN A 286 21.04 8.05 30.75
N THR A 287 22.21 8.36 30.18
CA THR A 287 22.92 9.62 30.40
C THR A 287 23.21 10.27 29.05
N ASN A 288 22.63 11.44 28.82
CA ASN A 288 22.86 12.24 27.63
C ASN A 288 23.03 13.72 28.00
N ALA A 289 24.25 14.23 27.83
CA ALA A 289 24.58 15.61 28.19
C ALA A 289 23.96 16.63 27.24
N SER A 290 23.64 16.26 25.99
CA SER A 290 23.13 17.21 24.99
C SER A 290 21.66 17.58 25.20
N ASP A 291 20.84 16.65 25.67
CA ASP A 291 19.41 16.87 25.98
C ASP A 291 19.12 16.92 27.49
N GLY A 292 20.16 16.78 28.33
CA GLY A 292 20.07 16.83 29.78
C GLY A 292 19.42 15.59 30.42
N LYS A 293 19.16 14.52 29.67
CA LYS A 293 18.60 13.29 30.23
C LYS A 293 19.64 12.59 31.09
N ASN A 294 19.27 12.30 32.33
CA ASN A 294 20.06 11.52 33.26
C ASN A 294 19.10 10.80 34.20
N PHE A 295 18.75 9.57 33.86
CA PHE A 295 17.76 8.81 34.60
C PHE A 295 18.11 7.33 34.68
N THR A 296 17.51 6.66 35.65
CA THR A 296 17.47 5.20 35.77
C THR A 296 16.04 4.75 35.97
N GLU A 297 15.60 3.84 35.12
CA GLU A 297 14.33 3.13 35.17
C GLU A 297 14.55 1.71 35.69
N SER A 298 13.88 1.36 36.78
CA SER A 298 13.85 -0.01 37.33
C SER A 298 12.57 -0.72 36.93
N TYR A 299 12.70 -1.95 36.44
CA TYR A 299 11.62 -2.75 35.86
C TYR A 299 11.25 -3.85 36.85
N GLN A 300 9.99 -3.90 37.25
CA GLN A 300 9.48 -4.78 38.30
C GLN A 300 8.61 -5.89 37.72
N TYR A 301 8.88 -7.12 38.15
CA TYR A 301 8.15 -8.33 37.76
C TYR A 301 7.64 -9.02 39.02
N PRO A 302 6.45 -9.63 38.99
CA PRO A 302 5.98 -10.44 40.09
C PRO A 302 6.79 -11.73 40.17
N ALA A 303 6.89 -12.32 41.37
CA ALA A 303 7.67 -13.54 41.60
C ALA A 303 7.13 -14.80 40.88
N ASN A 304 6.00 -14.69 40.17
CA ASN A 304 5.29 -15.80 39.55
C ASN A 304 5.05 -15.65 38.04
N ALA A 305 5.57 -14.59 37.38
CA ALA A 305 5.39 -14.37 35.94
C ALA A 305 6.45 -13.41 35.37
N HIS A 306 6.67 -13.46 34.06
CA HIS A 306 7.51 -12.51 33.31
C HIS A 306 6.76 -11.24 32.87
N ARG A 307 5.57 -10.99 33.43
CA ARG A 307 4.74 -9.81 33.15
C ARG A 307 5.33 -8.57 33.83
N LEU A 308 5.70 -7.54 33.07
CA LEU A 308 6.27 -6.30 33.61
C LEU A 308 5.13 -5.54 34.26
N THR A 309 5.12 -5.37 35.58
CA THR A 309 4.01 -4.71 36.30
C THR A 309 4.24 -3.23 36.53
N GLN A 310 5.50 -2.81 36.63
CA GLN A 310 5.85 -1.41 36.90
C GLN A 310 7.24 -1.06 36.35
N VAL A 311 7.38 0.16 35.87
CA VAL A 311 8.67 0.83 35.66
C VAL A 311 8.72 2.05 36.58
N ASN A 312 9.74 2.12 37.43
CA ASN A 312 9.98 3.26 38.30
C ASN A 312 11.21 4.02 37.84
N ALA A 313 11.03 5.27 37.47
CA ALA A 313 12.07 6.20 37.05
C ALA A 313 12.59 7.04 38.21
N SER A 314 13.90 7.27 38.20
CA SER A 314 14.60 8.24 39.04
C SER A 314 15.48 9.12 38.16
N GLY A 315 15.63 10.40 38.50
CA GLY A 315 16.36 11.37 37.68
C GLY A 315 15.50 12.02 36.59
N GLN A 316 16.15 12.75 35.68
CA GLN A 316 15.49 13.59 34.69
C GLN A 316 15.37 12.86 33.34
N GLY A 317 14.14 12.72 32.85
CA GLY A 317 13.83 12.17 31.52
C GLY A 317 13.22 10.78 31.51
N GLY A 318 13.34 10.01 32.60
CA GLY A 318 12.69 8.70 32.75
C GLY A 318 11.20 8.83 33.04
N GLN A 319 10.44 7.75 32.81
CA GLN A 319 8.99 7.74 32.99
C GLN A 319 8.53 6.60 33.91
N ASN A 320 7.67 6.94 34.88
CA ASN A 320 6.97 5.94 35.66
C ASN A 320 5.85 5.31 34.83
N ARG A 321 5.75 3.99 34.82
CA ARG A 321 4.72 3.23 34.09
C ARG A 321 4.17 2.12 34.95
N ASN A 322 2.88 1.83 34.80
CA ASN A 322 2.22 0.71 35.47
C ASN A 322 1.48 -0.10 34.42
N PHE A 323 1.46 -1.42 34.57
CA PHE A 323 0.92 -2.32 33.57
C PHE A 323 0.03 -3.37 34.22
N GLN A 324 -1.07 -3.69 33.56
CA GLN A 324 -1.99 -4.76 33.95
C GLN A 324 -2.19 -5.72 32.79
N TYR A 325 -2.40 -6.99 33.09
CA TYR A 325 -2.51 -8.04 32.08
C TYR A 325 -3.76 -8.88 32.26
N SER A 326 -4.26 -9.42 31.16
CA SER A 326 -5.28 -10.46 31.16
C SER A 326 -4.75 -11.76 31.76
N ALA A 327 -5.66 -12.69 32.06
CA ALA A 327 -5.29 -14.04 32.49
C ALA A 327 -4.42 -14.79 31.45
N ALA A 328 -4.62 -14.51 30.15
CA ALA A 328 -3.82 -15.06 29.05
C ALA A 328 -2.51 -14.30 28.80
N GLY A 329 -2.20 -13.26 29.59
CA GLY A 329 -0.92 -12.56 29.52
C GLY A 329 -0.83 -11.44 28.49
N ASN A 330 -1.96 -10.88 28.03
CA ASN A 330 -1.94 -9.68 27.19
C ASN A 330 -1.99 -8.43 28.05
N LEU A 331 -1.22 -7.40 27.73
CA LEU A 331 -1.33 -6.08 28.35
C LEU A 331 -2.74 -5.52 28.12
N THR A 332 -3.52 -5.31 29.17
CA THR A 332 -4.89 -4.77 29.11
C THR A 332 -4.98 -3.31 29.52
N GLN A 333 -4.00 -2.81 30.28
CA GLN A 333 -3.94 -1.42 30.69
C GLN A 333 -2.49 -1.01 30.96
N ASP A 334 -2.11 0.18 30.53
CA ASP A 334 -0.90 0.86 31.00
C ASP A 334 -1.24 2.27 31.55
N GLU A 335 -0.22 3.11 31.80
CA GLU A 335 -0.42 4.48 32.30
C GLU A 335 -1.13 5.41 31.31
N ARG A 336 -1.18 5.04 30.02
CA ARG A 336 -1.76 5.83 28.94
C ARG A 336 -3.09 5.26 28.46
N TYR A 337 -3.18 3.95 28.29
CA TYR A 337 -4.22 3.32 27.47
C TYR A 337 -4.80 2.05 28.09
N THR A 338 -6.02 1.75 27.65
CA THR A 338 -6.66 0.43 27.80
C THR A 338 -6.60 -0.30 26.47
N TYR A 339 -6.34 -1.60 26.52
CA TYR A 339 -6.12 -2.46 25.35
C TYR A 339 -7.14 -3.61 25.35
N VAL A 340 -7.86 -3.78 24.24
CA VAL A 340 -8.94 -4.78 24.08
C VAL A 340 -8.50 -5.84 23.08
N TYR A 341 -8.76 -7.11 23.40
CA TYR A 341 -8.38 -8.25 22.56
C TYR A 341 -9.59 -9.11 22.23
N ASN A 342 -9.64 -9.64 21.01
CA ASN A 342 -10.68 -10.58 20.60
C ASN A 342 -10.40 -12.02 21.07
N ASP A 343 -11.30 -12.94 20.72
CA ASP A 343 -11.18 -14.36 21.06
C ASP A 343 -9.98 -15.04 20.39
N ALA A 344 -9.55 -14.56 19.22
CA ALA A 344 -8.31 -14.97 18.56
C ALA A 344 -7.02 -14.40 19.23
N ASN A 345 -7.16 -13.75 20.39
CA ASN A 345 -6.06 -13.14 21.15
C ASN A 345 -5.34 -12.00 20.41
N ARG A 346 -6.04 -11.29 19.54
CA ARG A 346 -5.52 -10.16 18.74
C ARG A 346 -5.97 -8.82 19.31
N LEU A 347 -5.08 -7.83 19.36
CA LEU A 347 -5.37 -6.48 19.84
C LEU A 347 -6.34 -5.79 18.87
N THR A 348 -7.59 -5.57 19.26
CA THR A 348 -8.61 -4.97 18.38
C THR A 348 -8.86 -3.50 18.68
N GLN A 349 -8.65 -3.02 19.90
CA GLN A 349 -8.85 -1.60 20.23
C GLN A 349 -7.83 -1.09 21.24
N VAL A 350 -7.45 0.17 21.08
CA VAL A 350 -6.69 0.95 22.07
C VAL A 350 -7.50 2.19 22.44
N MET A 351 -7.66 2.43 23.73
CA MET A 351 -8.51 3.47 24.27
C MET A 351 -7.74 4.40 25.20
N SER A 352 -7.96 5.71 25.07
CA SER A 352 -7.52 6.74 26.02
C SER A 352 -8.72 7.16 26.87
N GLY A 353 -8.75 6.68 28.13
CA GLY A 353 -9.98 6.71 28.92
C GLY A 353 -11.13 6.01 28.17
N PRO A 354 -12.31 6.65 28.02
CA PRO A 354 -13.43 6.06 27.28
C PRO A 354 -13.31 6.20 25.75
N ALA A 355 -12.35 6.97 25.23
CA ALA A 355 -12.24 7.24 23.79
C ALA A 355 -11.40 6.18 23.07
N VAL A 356 -11.96 5.55 22.04
CA VAL A 356 -11.21 4.67 21.13
C VAL A 356 -10.30 5.53 20.25
N ILE A 357 -8.99 5.34 20.36
CA ILE A 357 -8.00 6.08 19.57
C ILE A 357 -7.49 5.28 18.36
N ALA A 358 -7.59 3.95 18.44
CA ALA A 358 -7.28 3.04 17.34
C ALA A 358 -8.16 1.79 17.43
N GLU A 359 -8.66 1.35 16.28
CA GLU A 359 -9.36 0.07 16.11
C GLU A 359 -8.70 -0.74 14.98
N TYR A 360 -8.61 -2.05 15.15
CA TYR A 360 -7.90 -2.95 14.26
C TYR A 360 -8.73 -4.18 13.92
N ARG A 361 -8.59 -4.68 12.68
CA ARG A 361 -9.16 -5.95 12.22
C ARG A 361 -8.08 -6.84 11.65
N TYR A 362 -8.28 -8.15 11.76
CA TYR A 362 -7.32 -9.16 11.33
C TYR A 362 -8.00 -10.23 10.47
N ASN A 363 -7.25 -10.81 9.53
CA ASN A 363 -7.69 -12.01 8.84
C ASN A 363 -7.29 -13.29 9.62
N HIS A 364 -7.67 -14.44 9.08
CA HIS A 364 -7.38 -15.74 9.69
C HIS A 364 -5.88 -16.11 9.73
N LEU A 365 -5.03 -15.40 8.96
CA LEU A 365 -3.57 -15.56 8.98
C LEU A 365 -2.92 -14.72 10.09
N GLY A 366 -3.70 -13.91 10.81
CA GLY A 366 -3.18 -12.98 11.82
C GLY A 366 -2.64 -11.67 11.23
N GLU A 367 -2.83 -11.43 9.94
CA GLU A 367 -2.44 -10.17 9.30
C GLU A 367 -3.45 -9.07 9.64
N ARG A 368 -2.97 -7.88 9.99
CA ARG A 368 -3.81 -6.73 10.30
C ARG A 368 -4.35 -6.12 9.02
N ILE A 369 -5.58 -6.47 8.65
CA ILE A 369 -6.19 -6.05 7.40
C ILE A 369 -6.75 -4.62 7.41
N SER A 370 -7.06 -4.05 8.59
CA SER A 370 -7.44 -2.65 8.67
C SER A 370 -7.07 -1.99 9.99
N LYS A 371 -6.94 -0.67 9.93
CA LYS A 371 -6.78 0.22 11.09
C LYS A 371 -7.69 1.44 10.94
N THR A 372 -8.43 1.78 11.98
CA THR A 372 -9.25 3.00 12.05
C THR A 372 -8.74 3.92 13.14
N THR A 373 -8.38 5.15 12.77
CA THR A 373 -7.90 6.20 13.68
C THR A 373 -8.54 7.52 13.30
N ASP A 374 -9.04 8.29 14.26
CA ASP A 374 -9.69 9.60 14.00
C ASP A 374 -10.77 9.52 12.89
N GLY A 375 -11.58 8.45 12.92
CA GLY A 375 -12.64 8.18 11.94
C GLY A 375 -12.16 7.77 10.53
N LYS A 376 -10.86 7.64 10.29
CA LYS A 376 -10.28 7.24 9.00
C LYS A 376 -9.79 5.80 9.05
N THR A 377 -10.26 4.99 8.09
CA THR A 377 -9.83 3.59 7.97
C THR A 377 -8.79 3.44 6.85
N THR A 378 -7.65 2.84 7.19
CA THR A 378 -6.64 2.33 6.26
C THR A 378 -6.78 0.82 6.16
N GLN A 379 -6.86 0.29 4.94
CA GLN A 379 -6.83 -1.14 4.62
C GLN A 379 -5.41 -1.55 4.24
N PHE A 380 -4.99 -2.75 4.65
CA PHE A 380 -3.64 -3.28 4.42
C PHE A 380 -3.69 -4.56 3.61
N ILE A 381 -2.87 -4.61 2.56
CA ILE A 381 -2.75 -5.77 1.67
C ILE A 381 -1.34 -6.36 1.82
N TYR A 382 -1.28 -7.64 2.12
CA TYR A 382 -0.05 -8.38 2.34
C TYR A 382 0.26 -9.32 1.19
N GLY A 383 1.55 -9.58 0.97
CA GLY A 383 2.03 -10.58 0.03
C GLY A 383 2.05 -11.98 0.63
N THR A 384 2.55 -12.94 -0.15
CA THR A 384 2.63 -14.37 0.25
C THR A 384 3.50 -14.63 1.48
N ASN A 385 4.44 -13.74 1.76
CA ASN A 385 5.39 -13.86 2.87
C ASN A 385 5.04 -12.91 4.01
N HIS A 386 3.77 -12.50 4.14
CA HIS A 386 3.28 -11.55 5.16
C HIS A 386 3.90 -10.14 5.12
N GLN A 387 4.63 -9.80 4.06
CA GLN A 387 5.13 -8.46 3.82
C GLN A 387 3.99 -7.51 3.40
N LEU A 388 3.99 -6.28 3.92
CA LEU A 388 2.99 -5.26 3.56
C LEU A 388 3.23 -4.80 2.11
N LEU A 389 2.32 -5.11 1.20
CA LEU A 389 2.43 -4.68 -0.20
C LEU A 389 1.75 -3.34 -0.46
N ALA A 390 0.62 -3.05 0.18
CA ALA A 390 -0.11 -1.82 -0.10
C ALA A 390 -1.01 -1.33 1.04
N GLU A 391 -1.21 -0.01 1.09
CA GLU A 391 -2.22 0.69 1.91
C GLU A 391 -3.30 1.28 1.00
N HIS A 392 -4.57 1.16 1.41
CA HIS A 392 -5.72 1.74 0.73
C HIS A 392 -6.64 2.47 1.70
N HIS A 393 -7.42 3.42 1.21
CA HIS A 393 -8.52 4.02 1.96
C HIS A 393 -9.68 3.02 2.11
N GLN A 394 -10.65 3.36 2.96
CA GLN A 394 -11.84 2.53 3.19
C GLN A 394 -12.66 2.26 1.93
N ASP A 395 -12.68 3.21 0.98
CA ASP A 395 -13.38 3.09 -0.30
C ASP A 395 -12.63 2.23 -1.33
N GLY A 396 -11.45 1.71 -0.97
CA GLY A 396 -10.60 0.90 -1.83
C GLY A 396 -9.65 1.70 -2.73
N SER A 397 -9.64 3.04 -2.66
CA SER A 397 -8.65 3.85 -3.38
C SER A 397 -7.24 3.68 -2.79
N ALA A 398 -6.23 3.62 -3.65
CA ALA A 398 -4.86 3.35 -3.22
C ALA A 398 -4.22 4.56 -2.53
N ILE A 399 -3.47 4.29 -1.46
CA ILE A 399 -2.65 5.28 -0.74
C ILE A 399 -1.19 5.09 -1.13
N ARG A 400 -0.69 3.86 -1.01
CA ARG A 400 0.73 3.56 -1.15
C ARG A 400 0.98 2.11 -1.53
N ASP A 401 1.94 1.89 -2.42
CA ASP A 401 2.53 0.58 -2.71
C ASP A 401 3.95 0.50 -2.14
N TYR A 402 4.31 -0.66 -1.60
CA TYR A 402 5.65 -0.98 -1.09
C TYR A 402 6.35 -1.95 -2.04
N VAL A 403 7.54 -1.58 -2.49
CA VAL A 403 8.35 -2.37 -3.43
C VAL A 403 9.52 -2.99 -2.71
N TYR A 404 9.68 -4.30 -2.87
CA TYR A 404 10.73 -5.09 -2.25
C TYR A 404 11.76 -5.57 -3.28
N LEU A 405 13.04 -5.46 -2.92
CA LEU A 405 14.15 -6.16 -3.55
C LEU A 405 14.54 -7.30 -2.62
N GLU A 406 14.11 -8.52 -2.95
CA GLU A 406 14.18 -9.66 -2.01
C GLU A 406 13.46 -9.27 -0.72
N ASP A 407 14.11 -9.31 0.45
CA ASP A 407 13.49 -8.93 1.73
C ASP A 407 13.68 -7.44 2.09
N LYS A 408 14.42 -6.68 1.27
CA LYS A 408 14.68 -5.26 1.49
C LYS A 408 13.55 -4.40 0.94
N VAL A 409 12.94 -3.56 1.77
CA VAL A 409 12.05 -2.48 1.29
C VAL A 409 12.90 -1.50 0.46
N LEU A 410 12.70 -1.52 -0.86
CA LEU A 410 13.45 -0.72 -1.82
C LEU A 410 12.81 0.64 -2.05
N ALA A 411 11.48 0.68 -2.19
CA ALA A 411 10.75 1.91 -2.49
C ALA A 411 9.35 1.93 -1.87
N MET A 412 8.87 3.13 -1.58
CA MET A 412 7.46 3.43 -1.30
C MET A 412 6.94 4.30 -2.44
N ILE A 413 5.77 3.97 -2.97
CA ILE A 413 5.15 4.71 -4.06
C ILE A 413 3.81 5.23 -3.57
N ASP A 414 3.73 6.54 -3.33
CA ASP A 414 2.48 7.18 -2.96
C ASP A 414 1.66 7.35 -4.22
N VAL A 415 0.50 6.70 -4.22
CA VAL A 415 -0.42 6.75 -5.36
C VAL A 415 -1.11 8.11 -5.30
N ALA A 416 -1.03 8.84 -6.40
CA ALA A 416 -1.71 10.11 -6.47
C ALA A 416 -3.22 9.86 -6.30
N PRO A 417 -3.91 10.65 -5.45
CA PRO A 417 -5.34 10.50 -5.32
C PRO A 417 -5.95 10.63 -6.71
N THR A 418 -6.71 9.62 -7.12
CA THR A 418 -7.52 9.71 -8.33
C THR A 418 -8.45 10.90 -8.15
N GLN A 419 -8.09 12.06 -8.69
CA GLN A 419 -9.06 13.12 -8.90
C GLN A 419 -10.00 12.60 -9.98
N THR A 420 -11.04 11.88 -9.55
CA THR A 420 -12.28 11.84 -10.31
C THR A 420 -12.84 13.24 -10.17
N THR A 421 -12.48 14.16 -11.08
CA THR A 421 -13.27 15.38 -11.24
C THR A 421 -14.69 14.91 -11.52
N PRO A 422 -15.67 15.23 -10.66
CA PRO A 422 -17.05 14.81 -10.90
C PRO A 422 -17.47 15.27 -12.29
N SER A 423 -17.97 14.35 -13.11
CA SER A 423 -18.32 14.58 -14.50
C SER A 423 -19.82 14.40 -14.68
N ALA A 424 -20.52 15.50 -14.92
CA ALA A 424 -21.90 15.47 -15.40
C ALA A 424 -21.90 15.53 -16.94
N ASP A 425 -23.02 15.23 -17.59
CA ASP A 425 -23.23 15.46 -19.03
C ASP A 425 -24.58 16.15 -19.15
N MET A 426 -24.58 17.48 -19.09
CA MET A 426 -25.80 18.26 -19.21
C MET A 426 -26.21 18.28 -20.68
N ALA A 427 -27.51 18.13 -20.94
CA ALA A 427 -28.02 18.17 -22.31
C ALA A 427 -29.32 18.95 -22.34
N VAL A 428 -29.51 19.74 -23.39
CA VAL A 428 -30.74 20.49 -23.62
C VAL A 428 -31.37 20.12 -24.95
N SER A 429 -32.68 19.93 -24.96
CA SER A 429 -33.47 19.73 -26.18
C SER A 429 -34.73 20.59 -26.15
N MET A 430 -35.33 20.84 -27.32
CA MET A 430 -36.49 21.72 -27.43
C MET A 430 -37.55 21.14 -28.36
N THR A 431 -38.77 21.03 -27.84
CA THR A 431 -39.98 20.64 -28.58
C THR A 431 -40.96 21.81 -28.60
N HIS A 432 -41.84 21.88 -29.60
CA HIS A 432 -42.81 22.97 -29.70
C HIS A 432 -44.08 22.56 -30.43
N THR A 433 -45.15 23.30 -30.16
CA THR A 433 -46.42 23.28 -30.88
C THR A 433 -46.81 24.71 -31.20
N ARG A 434 -47.32 24.95 -32.41
CA ARG A 434 -47.71 26.29 -32.87
C ARG A 434 -49.20 26.34 -33.18
N ASN A 435 -49.84 27.44 -32.78
CA ASN A 435 -51.21 27.78 -33.14
C ASN A 435 -51.29 29.25 -33.57
N GLY A 436 -51.30 29.50 -34.88
CA GLY A 436 -51.29 30.86 -35.43
C GLY A 436 -50.01 31.64 -35.08
N ALA A 437 -50.16 32.77 -34.39
CA ALA A 437 -49.03 33.60 -33.92
C ALA A 437 -48.45 33.12 -32.58
N THR A 438 -49.10 32.17 -31.90
CA THR A 438 -48.69 31.67 -30.58
C THR A 438 -47.91 30.36 -30.71
N VAL A 439 -46.84 30.23 -29.93
CA VAL A 439 -45.95 29.07 -29.89
C VAL A 439 -45.77 28.66 -28.44
N ASP A 440 -46.12 27.40 -28.16
CA ASP A 440 -45.82 26.73 -26.90
C ASP A 440 -44.60 25.86 -27.12
N TYR A 441 -43.51 26.10 -26.39
CA TYR A 441 -42.30 25.28 -26.48
C TYR A 441 -41.83 24.80 -25.11
N THR A 442 -41.26 23.60 -25.09
CA THR A 442 -40.69 22.98 -23.89
C THR A 442 -39.20 22.78 -24.11
N VAL A 443 -38.40 23.37 -23.22
CA VAL A 443 -36.97 23.10 -23.13
C VAL A 443 -36.77 22.00 -22.09
N THR A 444 -36.19 20.88 -22.50
CA THR A 444 -35.90 19.73 -21.63
C THR A 444 -34.42 19.72 -21.29
N ILE A 445 -34.11 19.67 -20.01
CA ILE A 445 -32.76 19.65 -19.43
C ILE A 445 -32.54 18.28 -18.80
N THR A 446 -31.49 17.59 -19.22
CA THR A 446 -31.16 16.23 -18.76
C THR A 446 -29.72 16.19 -18.28
N ASN A 447 -29.42 15.38 -17.25
CA ASN A 447 -28.05 15.01 -16.91
C ASN A 447 -27.83 13.54 -17.31
N ASN A 448 -27.04 13.29 -18.35
CA ASN A 448 -26.73 11.96 -18.89
C ASN A 448 -25.43 11.35 -18.31
N GLY A 449 -24.72 12.08 -17.45
CA GLY A 449 -23.38 11.71 -16.94
C GLY A 449 -23.42 11.11 -15.54
N PRO A 450 -22.38 10.36 -15.14
CA PRO A 450 -22.45 9.50 -13.96
C PRO A 450 -22.71 10.28 -12.67
N ASP A 451 -22.22 11.52 -12.59
CA ASP A 451 -22.24 12.33 -11.38
C ASP A 451 -23.32 13.41 -11.39
N THR A 452 -23.64 13.92 -10.19
CA THR A 452 -24.59 15.03 -10.01
C THR A 452 -24.03 16.34 -10.55
N ALA A 453 -24.80 17.02 -11.40
CA ALA A 453 -24.49 18.38 -11.84
C ALA A 453 -24.85 19.39 -10.74
N GLN A 454 -23.91 20.27 -10.38
CA GLN A 454 -24.09 21.29 -9.35
C GLN A 454 -24.26 22.68 -9.96
N ASN A 455 -25.01 23.54 -9.27
CA ASN A 455 -25.30 24.92 -9.67
C ASN A 455 -25.78 25.04 -11.12
N VAL A 456 -26.69 24.15 -11.51
CA VAL A 456 -27.24 24.11 -12.87
C VAL A 456 -28.03 25.37 -13.14
N THR A 457 -27.71 26.04 -14.24
CA THR A 457 -28.39 27.24 -14.73
C THR A 457 -28.85 27.03 -16.16
N LEU A 458 -29.99 27.61 -16.50
CA LEU A 458 -30.55 27.60 -17.85
C LEU A 458 -30.81 29.04 -18.29
N THR A 459 -30.25 29.41 -19.42
CA THR A 459 -30.49 30.70 -20.07
C THR A 459 -31.28 30.47 -21.35
N ASN A 460 -32.53 30.93 -21.38
CA ASN A 460 -33.37 30.89 -22.56
C ASN A 460 -33.55 32.31 -23.15
N THR A 461 -32.91 32.56 -24.29
CA THR A 461 -32.94 33.84 -25.01
C THR A 461 -33.96 33.79 -26.15
N ILE A 462 -34.88 34.74 -26.15
CA ILE A 462 -35.99 34.87 -27.10
C ILE A 462 -35.74 36.11 -27.97
N PRO A 463 -36.05 36.08 -29.27
CA PRO A 463 -35.75 37.20 -30.17
C PRO A 463 -36.71 38.37 -30.01
N GLN A 464 -36.32 39.55 -30.51
CA GLN A 464 -37.17 40.74 -30.55
C GLN A 464 -38.41 40.55 -31.43
N GLY A 465 -39.46 41.31 -31.11
CA GLY A 465 -40.78 41.20 -31.73
C GLY A 465 -41.63 40.04 -31.18
N VAL A 466 -41.23 39.43 -30.07
CA VAL A 466 -42.01 38.35 -29.44
C VAL A 466 -42.48 38.80 -28.06
N ILE A 467 -43.71 38.48 -27.69
CA ILE A 467 -44.26 38.67 -26.35
C ILE A 467 -44.18 37.33 -25.60
N ILE A 468 -43.54 37.32 -24.44
CA ILE A 468 -43.51 36.16 -23.53
C ILE A 468 -44.81 36.19 -22.71
N ASN A 469 -45.69 35.21 -22.91
CA ASN A 469 -46.99 35.15 -22.24
C ASN A 469 -46.87 34.47 -20.86
N THR A 470 -46.24 33.29 -20.82
CA THR A 470 -46.05 32.51 -19.58
C THR A 470 -44.75 31.73 -19.64
N HIS A 471 -44.14 31.47 -18.49
CA HIS A 471 -43.03 30.55 -18.34
C HIS A 471 -43.11 29.81 -17.00
N THR A 472 -42.85 28.50 -17.01
CA THR A 472 -42.88 27.67 -15.80
C THR A 472 -41.79 26.62 -15.85
N ILE A 473 -40.99 26.50 -14.79
CA ILE A 473 -39.93 25.49 -14.64
C ILE A 473 -40.41 24.38 -13.70
N SER A 474 -40.10 23.12 -14.02
CA SER A 474 -40.48 21.96 -13.21
C SER A 474 -39.76 21.89 -11.85
N ASN A 475 -38.56 22.47 -11.76
CA ASN A 475 -37.74 22.49 -10.55
C ASN A 475 -36.80 23.71 -10.59
N GLY A 476 -36.66 24.39 -9.45
CA GLY A 476 -35.89 25.63 -9.34
C GLY A 476 -36.74 26.89 -9.50
N SER A 477 -36.08 28.01 -9.80
CA SER A 477 -36.73 29.32 -9.97
C SER A 477 -36.19 30.04 -11.20
N CYS A 478 -37.03 30.85 -11.85
CA CYS A 478 -36.64 31.64 -13.02
C CYS A 478 -36.90 33.13 -12.78
N THR A 479 -36.03 33.96 -13.36
CA THR A 479 -36.24 35.41 -13.49
C THR A 479 -36.29 35.77 -14.97
N GLN A 480 -37.16 36.71 -15.32
CA GLN A 480 -37.27 37.22 -16.69
C GLN A 480 -36.71 38.63 -16.77
N ASN A 481 -35.68 38.82 -17.61
CA ASN A 481 -35.11 40.12 -17.95
C ASN A 481 -35.36 40.40 -19.43
N ASN A 482 -36.37 41.21 -19.73
CA ASN A 482 -36.84 41.48 -21.10
C ASN A 482 -37.20 40.18 -21.84
N LEU A 483 -36.41 39.84 -22.87
CA LEU A 483 -36.59 38.68 -23.74
C LEU A 483 -35.65 37.52 -23.36
N GLN A 484 -35.20 37.48 -22.11
CA GLN A 484 -34.35 36.41 -21.59
C GLN A 484 -34.95 35.85 -20.30
N ILE A 485 -35.09 34.52 -20.23
CA ILE A 485 -35.52 33.77 -19.06
C ILE A 485 -34.29 33.06 -18.50
N ASN A 486 -33.89 33.42 -17.27
CA ASN A 486 -32.75 32.84 -16.57
C ASN A 486 -33.25 32.00 -15.40
N CYS A 487 -33.02 30.69 -15.43
CA CYS A 487 -33.45 29.74 -14.41
C CYS A 487 -32.26 29.17 -13.64
N SER A 488 -32.43 29.01 -12.33
CA SER A 488 -31.50 28.31 -11.43
C SER A 488 -32.17 27.02 -10.94
N LEU A 489 -31.55 25.88 -11.23
CA LEU A 489 -32.06 24.54 -10.94
C LEU A 489 -31.35 23.87 -9.75
N GLY A 490 -30.25 24.45 -9.25
CA GLY A 490 -29.49 23.88 -8.13
C GLY A 490 -28.75 22.60 -8.55
N SER A 491 -28.97 21.50 -7.83
CA SER A 491 -28.33 20.21 -8.11
C SER A 491 -29.23 19.30 -8.95
N VAL A 492 -28.71 18.76 -10.05
CA VAL A 492 -29.44 17.84 -10.95
C VAL A 492 -28.76 16.47 -10.92
N GLN A 493 -29.44 15.48 -10.37
CA GLN A 493 -28.96 14.10 -10.24
C GLN A 493 -28.77 13.44 -11.62
N ASN A 494 -27.95 12.39 -11.69
CA ASN A 494 -27.83 11.56 -12.89
C ASN A 494 -29.22 11.02 -13.31
N ALA A 495 -29.49 11.05 -14.61
CA ALA A 495 -30.76 10.68 -15.26
C ALA A 495 -31.97 11.54 -14.88
N ALA A 496 -31.80 12.62 -14.11
CA ALA A 496 -32.89 13.54 -13.81
C ALA A 496 -33.24 14.39 -15.02
N VAL A 497 -34.55 14.59 -15.25
CA VAL A 497 -35.11 15.39 -16.34
C VAL A 497 -35.87 16.56 -15.75
N ASN A 498 -35.56 17.78 -16.19
CA ASN A 498 -36.27 19.01 -15.83
C ASN A 498 -36.78 19.71 -17.09
N THR A 499 -37.88 20.46 -16.99
CA THR A 499 -38.49 21.12 -18.16
C THR A 499 -38.86 22.56 -17.87
N LEU A 500 -38.48 23.47 -18.78
CA LEU A 500 -38.99 24.84 -18.87
C LEU A 500 -40.05 24.90 -19.97
N GLN A 501 -41.30 25.16 -19.60
CA GLN A 501 -42.39 25.41 -20.55
C GLN A 501 -42.55 26.91 -20.75
N VAL A 502 -42.62 27.37 -22.00
CA VAL A 502 -42.77 28.78 -22.35
C VAL A 502 -43.83 28.94 -23.43
N ARG A 503 -44.74 29.91 -23.23
CA ARG A 503 -45.68 30.37 -24.25
C ARG A 503 -45.25 31.74 -24.74
N ILE A 504 -45.11 31.87 -26.05
CA ILE A 504 -44.79 33.14 -26.71
C ILE A 504 -45.79 33.48 -27.81
N THR A 505 -45.94 34.76 -28.11
CA THR A 505 -46.75 35.27 -29.23
C THR A 505 -45.91 36.18 -30.12
N ALA A 506 -45.85 35.89 -31.41
CA ALA A 506 -45.12 36.69 -32.41
C ALA A 506 -45.88 37.99 -32.74
N THR A 507 -45.20 39.14 -32.78
CA THR A 507 -45.74 40.40 -33.30
C THR A 507 -45.67 40.41 -34.84
N PRO A 508 -46.46 41.28 -35.52
CA PRO A 508 -46.50 41.39 -36.99
C PRO A 508 -45.14 41.55 -37.70
N GLU A 509 -44.11 42.03 -37.00
CA GLU A 509 -42.82 42.44 -37.55
C GLU A 509 -41.71 41.39 -37.36
N VAL A 510 -42.00 40.20 -36.80
CA VAL A 510 -40.98 39.17 -36.57
C VAL A 510 -40.64 38.42 -37.85
N ASP A 511 -39.37 38.52 -38.25
CA ASP A 511 -38.77 37.77 -39.34
C ASP A 511 -38.57 36.27 -38.99
N ILE A 512 -38.81 35.39 -39.96
CA ILE A 512 -38.57 33.93 -39.90
C ILE A 512 -37.10 33.56 -39.62
N SER A 513 -36.16 34.48 -39.84
CA SER A 513 -34.74 34.27 -39.51
C SER A 513 -34.47 34.26 -38.00
N LYS A 514 -35.41 34.74 -37.17
CA LYS A 514 -35.23 34.83 -35.72
C LYS A 514 -35.27 33.47 -35.03
N THR A 515 -34.50 33.35 -33.94
CA THR A 515 -34.28 32.06 -33.27
C THR A 515 -34.47 32.16 -31.77
N VAL A 516 -35.09 31.14 -31.17
CA VAL A 516 -35.03 30.95 -29.71
C VAL A 516 -33.84 30.05 -29.40
N ASN A 517 -33.07 30.47 -28.41
CA ASN A 517 -31.88 29.77 -27.95
C ASN A 517 -32.04 29.37 -26.49
N ALA A 518 -31.66 28.15 -26.13
CA ALA A 518 -31.57 27.71 -24.74
C ALA A 518 -30.20 27.10 -24.49
N VAL A 519 -29.53 27.57 -23.44
CA VAL A 519 -28.19 27.12 -23.04
C VAL A 519 -28.25 26.68 -21.58
N VAL A 520 -27.78 25.48 -21.29
CA VAL A 520 -27.61 24.96 -19.93
C VAL A 520 -26.13 24.97 -19.54
N ALA A 521 -25.84 25.27 -18.28
CA ALA A 521 -24.50 25.25 -17.71
C ALA A 521 -24.52 24.70 -16.28
N SER A 522 -23.41 24.10 -15.85
CA SER A 522 -23.16 23.63 -14.48
C SER A 522 -21.75 23.98 -14.02
N THR A 523 -21.51 23.98 -12.70
CA THR A 523 -20.14 24.07 -12.15
C THR A 523 -19.44 22.72 -12.12
N THR A 524 -20.19 21.60 -12.21
CA THR A 524 -19.62 20.27 -12.45
C THR A 524 -19.10 20.20 -13.89
N GLN A 525 -17.94 19.57 -14.10
CA GLN A 525 -17.33 19.47 -15.42
C GLN A 525 -18.23 18.68 -16.37
N ASP A 526 -18.41 19.21 -17.58
CA ASP A 526 -19.17 18.58 -18.65
C ASP A 526 -18.25 18.27 -19.85
N PRO A 527 -17.99 16.98 -20.15
CA PRO A 527 -17.10 16.59 -21.25
C PRO A 527 -17.75 16.76 -22.63
N ASN A 528 -19.07 16.96 -22.70
CA ASN A 528 -19.81 17.08 -23.95
C ASN A 528 -20.50 18.43 -24.08
N MET A 529 -19.75 19.53 -24.13
CA MET A 529 -20.36 20.86 -24.26
C MET A 529 -21.23 21.08 -25.54
N GLY A 530 -21.20 20.16 -26.51
CA GLY A 530 -21.93 20.27 -27.77
C GLY A 530 -23.45 20.07 -27.67
N ASN A 531 -23.94 19.42 -26.62
CA ASN A 531 -25.37 19.20 -26.35
C ASN A 531 -25.94 20.18 -25.31
N ASN A 532 -25.13 21.13 -24.81
CA ASN A 532 -25.50 22.13 -23.82
C ASN A 532 -26.27 23.33 -24.38
N GLN A 533 -26.50 23.34 -25.70
CA GLN A 533 -27.25 24.39 -26.37
C GLN A 533 -28.21 23.80 -27.39
N VAL A 534 -29.43 24.36 -27.43
CA VAL A 534 -30.40 24.08 -28.49
C VAL A 534 -30.93 25.40 -29.04
N GLN A 535 -30.93 25.50 -30.36
CA GLN A 535 -31.47 26.64 -31.08
C GLN A 535 -32.58 26.15 -32.02
N LYS A 536 -33.71 26.86 -32.05
CA LYS A 536 -34.78 26.65 -33.02
C LYS A 536 -35.00 27.93 -33.81
N SER A 537 -34.81 27.84 -35.13
CA SER A 537 -35.03 28.91 -36.11
C SER A 537 -36.28 28.63 -36.96
N GLY A 538 -36.73 29.63 -37.72
CA GLY A 538 -37.90 29.54 -38.57
C GLY A 538 -37.81 28.62 -39.79
N ALA A 539 -36.77 27.78 -39.94
CA ALA A 539 -36.73 26.74 -40.99
C ALA A 539 -37.81 25.63 -40.83
N GLY A 540 -38.68 25.74 -39.82
CA GLY A 540 -39.94 25.00 -39.68
C GLY A 540 -41.11 25.89 -39.23
N CYS A 541 -41.05 27.21 -39.45
CA CYS A 541 -42.06 28.17 -39.02
C CYS A 541 -42.21 28.26 -37.48
N PHE A 542 -41.09 28.21 -36.74
CA PHE A 542 -41.05 28.24 -35.27
C PHE A 542 -41.59 29.57 -34.69
N ILE A 543 -41.18 30.72 -35.21
CA ILE A 543 -41.78 32.04 -34.93
C ILE A 543 -42.00 32.73 -36.28
N ALA A 544 -43.26 32.88 -36.69
CA ALA A 544 -43.62 33.60 -37.90
C ALA A 544 -45.03 34.19 -37.73
N THR A 545 -45.31 35.30 -38.39
CA THR A 545 -46.68 35.81 -38.51
C THR A 545 -47.41 35.06 -39.62
N ALA A 546 -48.73 34.93 -39.48
CA ALA A 546 -49.58 34.38 -40.54
C ALA A 546 -49.49 35.18 -41.86
N ALA A 547 -48.96 36.43 -41.82
CA ALA A 547 -48.76 37.29 -42.98
C ALA A 547 -47.61 36.87 -43.90
N PHE A 548 -46.66 36.03 -43.44
CA PHE A 548 -45.61 35.43 -44.28
C PHE A 548 -45.91 33.98 -44.68
N GLY A 549 -47.14 33.52 -44.43
CA GLY A 549 -47.60 32.15 -44.69
C GLY A 549 -48.50 31.95 -45.91
N SER A 550 -48.81 32.99 -46.69
CA SER A 550 -49.52 32.83 -47.96
C SER A 550 -48.52 32.71 -49.12
N TYR A 551 -48.57 31.57 -49.80
CA TYR A 551 -47.77 31.17 -50.96
C TYR A 551 -48.03 32.01 -52.24
N GLU A 552 -48.19 33.33 -52.14
CA GLU A 552 -48.41 34.21 -53.30
C GLU A 552 -47.67 35.53 -53.12
N HIS A 553 -46.43 35.62 -53.63
CA HIS A 553 -45.81 36.91 -53.92
C HIS A 553 -44.77 36.77 -55.06
N ASP A 554 -45.06 37.39 -56.20
CA ASP A 554 -44.48 37.13 -57.53
C ASP A 554 -43.06 37.67 -57.80
N TYR A 555 -42.31 38.10 -56.78
CA TYR A 555 -41.04 38.82 -57.02
C TYR A 555 -39.82 38.37 -56.20
N LEU A 556 -39.95 37.38 -55.32
CA LEU A 556 -38.85 36.95 -54.43
C LEU A 556 -37.99 35.79 -54.97
N HIS A 557 -38.34 35.22 -56.12
CA HIS A 557 -37.59 34.11 -56.72
C HIS A 557 -36.24 34.58 -57.34
N ILE A 558 -36.15 35.84 -57.75
CA ILE A 558 -34.99 36.39 -58.49
C ILE A 558 -33.79 36.65 -57.56
N LEU A 559 -34.04 37.08 -56.31
CA LEU A 559 -32.97 37.35 -55.33
C LEU A 559 -32.43 36.07 -54.68
N ARG A 560 -33.25 35.01 -54.62
CA ARG A 560 -32.84 33.71 -54.08
C ARG A 560 -31.84 33.00 -55.01
N ASN A 561 -32.05 33.07 -56.32
CA ASN A 561 -31.12 32.47 -57.30
C ASN A 561 -29.76 33.17 -57.32
N PHE A 562 -29.70 34.49 -57.06
CA PHE A 562 -28.42 35.21 -56.99
C PHE A 562 -27.58 34.87 -55.75
N ARG A 563 -28.23 34.54 -54.62
CA ARG A 563 -27.58 34.06 -53.40
C ARG A 563 -26.98 32.67 -53.59
N ASP A 564 -27.77 31.78 -54.19
CA ASP A 564 -27.43 30.36 -54.29
C ASP A 564 -26.39 30.08 -55.41
N ASP A 565 -26.31 30.92 -56.45
CA ASP A 565 -25.39 30.72 -57.59
C ASP A 565 -24.02 31.41 -57.49
N TYR A 566 -23.83 32.45 -56.64
CA TYR A 566 -22.61 33.29 -56.70
C TYR A 566 -21.95 33.70 -55.36
N LEU A 567 -22.50 33.32 -54.19
CA LEU A 567 -21.90 33.64 -52.90
C LEU A 567 -21.72 32.37 -52.04
N LEU A 568 -20.46 32.00 -51.82
CA LEU A 568 -20.08 30.89 -50.95
C LEU A 568 -20.64 31.08 -49.53
N THR A 569 -21.14 30.00 -48.94
CA THR A 569 -21.82 29.91 -47.63
C THR A 569 -20.89 30.08 -46.42
N ASN A 570 -19.84 30.89 -46.52
CA ASN A 570 -18.86 31.09 -45.45
C ASN A 570 -19.11 32.42 -44.69
N ALA A 571 -18.66 32.44 -43.44
CA ALA A 571 -18.87 33.55 -42.49
C ALA A 571 -18.53 34.97 -43.02
N PRO A 572 -17.51 35.17 -43.89
CA PRO A 572 -17.25 36.49 -44.48
C PRO A 572 -18.34 36.98 -45.43
N GLY A 573 -18.99 36.06 -46.17
CA GLY A 573 -20.09 36.39 -47.09
C GLY A 573 -21.34 36.85 -46.36
N GLN A 574 -21.64 36.24 -45.20
CA GLN A 574 -22.75 36.68 -44.34
C GLN A 574 -22.47 38.05 -43.70
N ALA A 575 -21.23 38.30 -43.23
CA ALA A 575 -20.85 39.60 -42.66
C ALA A 575 -20.91 40.75 -43.68
N PHE A 576 -20.58 40.49 -44.95
CA PHE A 576 -20.72 41.49 -46.02
C PHE A 576 -22.19 41.84 -46.30
N VAL A 577 -23.07 40.84 -46.31
CA VAL A 577 -24.51 41.04 -46.52
C VAL A 577 -25.14 41.78 -45.34
N GLU A 578 -24.80 41.42 -44.09
CA GLU A 578 -25.28 42.13 -42.90
C GLU A 578 -24.81 43.59 -42.87
N THR A 579 -23.55 43.86 -43.21
CA THR A 579 -23.02 45.23 -43.26
C THR A 579 -23.63 46.05 -44.41
N TYR A 580 -23.96 45.41 -45.54
CA TYR A 580 -24.58 46.07 -46.70
C TYR A 580 -26.05 46.44 -46.43
N TYR A 581 -26.83 45.57 -45.78
CA TYR A 581 -28.22 45.86 -45.40
C TYR A 581 -28.35 46.86 -44.26
N GLN A 582 -27.36 46.95 -43.37
CA GLN A 582 -27.42 47.81 -42.18
C GLN A 582 -27.16 49.31 -42.48
N TYR A 583 -26.58 49.67 -43.63
CA TYR A 583 -26.12 51.04 -43.92
C TYR A 583 -26.65 51.70 -45.22
N SER A 584 -27.55 51.08 -45.99
CA SER A 584 -27.76 51.49 -47.39
C SER A 584 -29.15 51.98 -47.88
N PRO A 585 -30.05 52.59 -47.07
CA PRO A 585 -31.12 53.39 -47.68
C PRO A 585 -30.61 54.60 -48.50
N PRO A 586 -29.55 55.34 -48.09
CA PRO A 586 -29.08 56.51 -48.86
C PRO A 586 -28.15 56.14 -50.04
N LEU A 587 -27.45 55.01 -49.99
CA LEU A 587 -26.42 54.65 -50.96
C LEU A 587 -27.01 54.02 -52.24
N ALA A 588 -28.13 53.30 -52.13
CA ALA A 588 -28.83 52.71 -53.27
C ALA A 588 -29.40 53.78 -54.22
N ASN A 589 -29.88 54.90 -53.68
CA ASN A 589 -30.37 56.04 -54.46
C ASN A 589 -29.24 56.85 -55.11
N TRP A 590 -28.03 56.84 -54.55
CA TRP A 590 -26.86 57.55 -55.12
C TRP A 590 -26.19 56.77 -56.27
N MET A 591 -26.27 55.44 -56.26
CA MET A 591 -25.64 54.57 -57.27
C MET A 591 -26.47 54.35 -58.54
N GLN A 592 -27.73 54.81 -58.60
CA GLN A 592 -28.57 54.64 -59.79
C GLN A 592 -28.18 55.55 -60.97
N ASP A 593 -27.50 56.68 -60.75
CA ASP A 593 -27.50 57.77 -61.74
C ASP A 593 -26.17 58.07 -62.46
N LYS A 594 -25.10 57.30 -62.26
CA LYS A 594 -23.82 57.56 -62.96
C LYS A 594 -23.10 56.30 -63.43
N GLU A 595 -23.15 56.04 -64.73
CA GLU A 595 -22.42 54.95 -65.42
C GLU A 595 -20.89 54.96 -65.18
N GLY A 596 -20.30 56.10 -64.79
CA GLY A 596 -18.87 56.21 -64.52
C GLY A 596 -18.37 55.51 -63.25
N VAL A 597 -19.24 55.16 -62.30
CA VAL A 597 -18.80 54.56 -61.01
C VAL A 597 -18.61 53.04 -61.13
N LYS A 598 -19.28 52.37 -62.07
CA LYS A 598 -19.15 50.91 -62.30
C LYS A 598 -17.74 50.48 -62.73
N ALA A 599 -16.97 51.37 -63.36
CA ALA A 599 -15.61 51.08 -63.82
C ALA A 599 -14.54 51.23 -62.71
N VAL A 600 -14.76 52.11 -61.73
CA VAL A 600 -13.79 52.37 -60.65
C VAL A 600 -13.86 51.31 -59.54
N THR A 601 -15.05 50.72 -59.29
CA THR A 601 -15.21 49.67 -58.26
C THR A 601 -14.55 48.35 -58.66
N ARG A 602 -14.45 48.03 -59.96
CA ARG A 602 -13.77 46.82 -60.45
C ARG A 602 -12.24 46.87 -60.31
N SER A 603 -11.62 48.04 -60.37
CA SER A 603 -10.16 48.20 -60.32
C SER A 603 -9.58 48.25 -58.90
N LEU A 604 -10.42 48.48 -57.88
CA LEU A 604 -9.99 48.56 -56.47
C LEU A 604 -10.15 47.25 -55.69
N LEU A 605 -10.84 46.24 -56.23
CA LEU A 605 -11.10 44.95 -55.56
C LEU A 605 -10.04 43.85 -55.84
N LEU A 606 -9.25 43.99 -56.90
CA LEU A 606 -8.21 43.03 -57.27
C LEU A 606 -7.00 42.97 -56.29
N PRO A 607 -6.56 44.05 -55.63
CA PRO A 607 -5.48 43.99 -54.63
C PRO A 607 -5.89 43.34 -53.30
N VAL A 608 -7.18 43.40 -52.94
CA VAL A 608 -7.71 42.86 -51.68
C VAL A 608 -7.84 41.33 -51.73
N ILE A 609 -8.10 40.78 -52.92
CA ILE A 609 -8.18 39.33 -53.15
C ILE A 609 -6.77 38.70 -53.18
N ALA A 610 -5.74 39.44 -53.63
CA ALA A 610 -4.35 38.97 -53.60
C ALA A 610 -3.74 38.96 -52.17
N ALA A 611 -4.16 39.88 -51.29
CA ALA A 611 -3.74 39.88 -49.88
C ALA A 611 -4.37 38.73 -49.06
N ALA A 612 -5.55 38.24 -49.48
CA ALA A 612 -6.24 37.13 -48.82
C ALA A 612 -5.63 35.75 -49.14
N TRP A 613 -4.81 35.62 -50.19
CA TRP A 613 -4.11 34.36 -50.54
C TRP A 613 -2.74 34.18 -49.85
N LEU A 614 -2.25 35.17 -49.09
CA LEU A 614 -0.93 35.16 -48.43
C LEU A 614 -0.96 34.84 -46.93
N ILE A 615 -2.11 34.50 -46.35
CA ILE A 615 -2.29 34.23 -44.91
C ILE A 615 -2.45 32.71 -44.61
N GLN A 616 -2.20 31.82 -45.57
CA GLN A 616 -2.32 30.36 -45.38
C GLN A 616 -1.02 29.56 -45.66
N ALA A 617 0.04 29.77 -44.85
CA ALA A 617 1.19 28.85 -44.81
C ALA A 617 1.57 28.43 -43.37
N PRO A 618 2.04 27.19 -43.10
CA PRO A 618 2.08 26.62 -41.76
C PRO A 618 3.43 26.72 -41.00
N LEU A 619 3.30 26.62 -39.67
CA LEU A 619 4.18 26.14 -38.59
C LEU A 619 5.68 26.52 -38.43
N LEU A 620 6.37 27.19 -39.35
CA LEU A 620 7.82 27.50 -39.18
C LEU A 620 8.15 28.93 -38.73
N MET A 621 7.14 29.77 -38.42
CA MET A 621 7.33 31.16 -37.98
C MET A 621 6.95 31.42 -36.51
N GLN A 622 6.82 30.38 -35.68
CA GLN A 622 6.62 30.55 -34.22
C GLN A 622 7.93 30.55 -33.40
N LEU A 623 9.09 30.26 -34.01
CA LEU A 623 10.38 30.29 -33.30
C LEU A 623 11.07 31.67 -33.27
N GLY A 624 10.49 32.70 -33.91
CA GLY A 624 11.07 34.05 -33.96
C GLY A 624 10.64 35.01 -32.83
N MET A 625 9.61 34.69 -32.05
CA MET A 625 9.02 35.62 -31.06
C MET A 625 9.23 35.23 -29.59
N LEU A 626 10.09 34.24 -29.31
CA LEU A 626 10.55 33.91 -27.95
C LEU A 626 11.89 34.57 -27.57
N GLY A 627 12.59 35.18 -28.53
CA GLY A 627 13.84 35.92 -28.27
C GLY A 627 13.66 37.40 -27.90
N GLY A 628 12.47 37.99 -28.14
CA GLY A 628 12.22 39.42 -27.93
C GLY A 628 11.72 39.82 -26.54
N LEU A 629 11.20 38.87 -25.76
CA LEU A 629 10.62 39.16 -24.44
C LEU A 629 11.58 38.96 -23.25
N LEU A 630 12.74 38.33 -23.45
CA LEU A 630 13.77 38.20 -22.41
C LEU A 630 14.67 39.45 -22.26
N GLY A 631 14.62 40.39 -23.21
CA GLY A 631 15.45 41.60 -23.21
C GLY A 631 14.94 42.77 -22.35
N LEU A 632 13.70 42.71 -21.86
CA LEU A 632 13.07 43.81 -21.13
C LEU A 632 12.95 43.58 -19.60
N ILE A 633 13.46 42.46 -19.07
CA ILE A 633 13.47 42.16 -17.62
C ILE A 633 14.87 42.36 -17.01
N LEU A 634 15.62 43.37 -17.47
CA LEU A 634 16.91 43.74 -16.86
C LEU A 634 17.06 45.23 -16.51
N ALA A 635 15.98 46.01 -16.55
CA ALA A 635 16.05 47.42 -16.17
C ALA A 635 14.79 47.90 -15.44
N TRP A 636 14.62 47.52 -14.16
CA TRP A 636 13.98 48.41 -13.19
C TRP A 636 14.29 48.00 -11.74
N LYS A 637 15.25 48.71 -11.13
CA LYS A 637 15.47 48.73 -9.68
C LYS A 637 14.88 50.03 -9.13
N HIS A 638 14.18 49.88 -8.01
CA HIS A 638 13.62 50.89 -7.10
C HIS A 638 12.27 51.50 -7.47
N VAL A 639 11.22 51.07 -6.76
CA VAL A 639 10.31 51.89 -5.90
C VAL A 639 9.28 50.94 -5.24
N GLN A 640 8.86 51.28 -4.02
CA GLN A 640 8.06 50.50 -3.08
C GLN A 640 6.65 50.11 -3.61
N ALA A 641 6.54 49.02 -4.36
CA ALA A 641 5.24 48.37 -4.70
C ALA A 641 5.31 46.83 -4.70
N GLY A 642 6.31 46.25 -4.02
CA GLY A 642 6.63 44.81 -4.07
C GLY A 642 5.73 43.86 -3.28
N ASN A 643 4.81 44.36 -2.43
CA ASN A 643 3.98 43.50 -1.57
C ASN A 643 2.54 43.28 -2.06
N LEU A 644 2.02 44.11 -2.97
CA LEU A 644 0.68 43.94 -3.56
C LEU A 644 0.71 43.10 -4.85
N LEU A 645 1.75 43.25 -5.67
CA LEU A 645 1.94 42.43 -6.88
C LEU A 645 2.35 40.98 -6.58
N ARG A 646 3.05 40.72 -5.46
CA ARG A 646 3.33 39.34 -5.00
C ARG A 646 2.07 38.60 -4.55
N LYS A 647 1.07 39.29 -4.00
CA LYS A 647 -0.23 38.70 -3.65
C LYS A 647 -1.16 38.55 -4.86
N ALA A 648 -1.05 39.44 -5.86
CA ALA A 648 -1.79 39.35 -7.13
C ALA A 648 -1.24 38.27 -8.08
N LEU A 649 0.07 38.03 -8.11
CA LEU A 649 0.68 36.93 -8.89
C LEU A 649 0.44 35.55 -8.26
N ILE A 650 0.26 35.46 -6.95
CA ILE A 650 -0.19 34.24 -6.26
C ILE A 650 -1.68 33.96 -6.56
N SER A 651 -2.50 34.97 -6.85
CA SER A 651 -3.92 34.77 -7.20
C SER A 651 -4.17 34.52 -8.70
N VAL A 652 -3.28 34.99 -9.59
CA VAL A 652 -3.35 34.66 -11.03
C VAL A 652 -2.64 33.33 -11.37
N GLY A 653 -1.59 32.96 -10.61
CA GLY A 653 -0.99 31.62 -10.70
C GLY A 653 -1.93 30.49 -10.25
N VAL A 654 -2.92 30.79 -9.42
CA VAL A 654 -3.98 29.85 -9.02
C VAL A 654 -5.12 29.77 -10.05
N MET A 655 -5.34 30.82 -10.85
CA MET A 655 -6.44 30.86 -11.84
C MET A 655 -6.06 30.36 -13.24
N LEU A 656 -4.76 30.25 -13.57
CA LEU A 656 -4.27 29.59 -14.80
C LEU A 656 -3.91 28.11 -14.60
N GLY A 657 -3.93 27.62 -13.36
CA GLY A 657 -3.85 26.19 -13.02
C GLY A 657 -5.19 25.45 -13.06
N LEU A 658 -6.29 26.14 -13.36
CA LEU A 658 -7.66 25.58 -13.35
C LEU A 658 -8.15 25.04 -14.70
N ALA A 659 -7.27 24.90 -15.70
CA ALA A 659 -7.63 24.32 -17.01
C ALA A 659 -6.51 23.45 -17.62
N ALA A 660 -5.66 22.87 -16.79
CA ALA A 660 -4.87 21.69 -17.15
C ALA A 660 -5.18 20.62 -16.11
N GLY A 661 -5.95 19.59 -16.50
CA GLY A 661 -6.14 18.37 -15.72
C GLY A 661 -4.85 17.57 -15.62
N ASN A 662 -3.81 18.15 -15.03
CA ASN A 662 -2.66 17.40 -14.57
C ASN A 662 -3.11 16.69 -13.30
N ALA A 663 -3.60 15.47 -13.47
CA ALA A 663 -3.56 14.49 -12.39
C ALA A 663 -2.15 14.55 -11.78
N SER A 664 -2.07 14.73 -10.46
CA SER A 664 -0.81 14.55 -9.72
C SER A 664 -0.21 13.21 -10.14
N ALA A 665 1.08 13.17 -10.48
CA ALA A 665 1.74 11.90 -10.75
C ALA A 665 2.08 11.19 -9.44
N ASP A 666 2.07 9.85 -9.45
CA ASP A 666 2.53 9.05 -8.32
C ASP A 666 3.95 9.44 -7.89
N GLN A 667 4.18 9.52 -6.58
CA GLN A 667 5.46 9.92 -6.01
C GLN A 667 6.26 8.69 -5.60
N ILE A 668 7.48 8.56 -6.12
CA ILE A 668 8.37 7.42 -5.81
C ILE A 668 9.42 7.88 -4.80
N TYR A 669 9.49 7.17 -3.69
CA TYR A 669 10.47 7.35 -2.62
C TYR A 669 11.35 6.11 -2.49
N TYR A 670 12.66 6.30 -2.38
CA TYR A 670 13.64 5.22 -2.25
C TYR A 670 14.07 5.07 -0.80
N VAL A 671 13.98 3.86 -0.27
CA VAL A 671 14.25 3.54 1.13
C VAL A 671 15.67 2.99 1.27
N HIS A 672 16.43 3.57 2.20
CA HIS A 672 17.82 3.21 2.49
C HIS A 672 17.88 2.57 3.88
N THR A 673 18.29 1.31 3.96
CA THR A 673 18.20 0.49 5.17
C THR A 673 19.56 0.16 5.78
N ASP A 674 19.60 -0.10 7.09
CA ASP A 674 20.75 -0.69 7.80
C ASP A 674 20.97 -2.18 7.45
N HIS A 675 21.95 -2.80 8.10
CA HIS A 675 22.32 -4.21 7.90
C HIS A 675 21.21 -5.19 8.28
N LEU A 676 20.20 -4.75 9.06
CA LEU A 676 19.02 -5.55 9.40
C LEU A 676 17.83 -5.23 8.48
N ASN A 677 18.04 -4.52 7.36
CA ASN A 677 16.97 -4.01 6.51
C ASN A 677 16.00 -3.01 7.21
N THR A 678 16.44 -2.37 8.30
CA THR A 678 15.64 -1.32 8.96
C THR A 678 15.82 0.02 8.25
N PRO A 679 14.75 0.75 7.87
CA PRO A 679 14.87 2.07 7.26
C PRO A 679 15.64 3.06 8.14
N THR A 680 16.66 3.70 7.55
CA THR A 680 17.44 4.77 8.20
C THR A 680 17.19 6.13 7.55
N LEU A 681 16.92 6.13 6.24
CA LEU A 681 16.75 7.32 5.42
C LEU A 681 15.86 7.01 4.21
N VAL A 682 15.12 8.00 3.71
CA VAL A 682 14.31 7.93 2.49
C VAL A 682 14.60 9.13 1.60
N THR A 683 14.80 8.90 0.30
CA THR A 683 15.00 9.97 -0.70
C THR A 683 13.90 10.01 -1.75
N ASP A 684 13.59 11.20 -2.25
CA ASP A 684 12.68 11.40 -3.38
C ASP A 684 13.37 11.18 -4.74
N GLN A 685 12.63 11.43 -5.82
CA GLN A 685 13.15 11.36 -7.20
C GLN A 685 14.25 12.39 -7.49
N ASN A 686 14.30 13.50 -6.73
CA ASN A 686 15.32 14.54 -6.84
C ASN A 686 16.54 14.26 -5.95
N LYS A 687 16.60 13.08 -5.31
CA LYS A 687 17.65 12.65 -4.36
C LYS A 687 17.65 13.45 -3.05
N THR A 688 16.59 14.21 -2.77
CA THR A 688 16.42 14.93 -1.52
C THR A 688 15.99 13.97 -0.42
N VAL A 689 16.59 14.10 0.77
CA VAL A 689 16.18 13.35 1.96
C VAL A 689 14.82 13.88 2.43
N VAL A 690 13.82 13.02 2.42
CA VAL A 690 12.42 13.35 2.81
C VAL A 690 11.98 12.66 4.10
N TRP A 691 12.73 11.65 4.53
CA TRP A 691 12.61 11.09 5.87
C TRP A 691 13.99 10.62 6.34
N GLU A 692 14.30 10.84 7.61
CA GLU A 692 15.53 10.37 8.25
C GLU A 692 15.25 10.11 9.73
N GLY A 693 15.65 8.94 10.22
CA GLY A 693 15.39 8.51 11.60
C GLY A 693 16.67 8.08 12.32
N ILE A 694 16.81 8.51 13.57
CA ILE A 694 17.83 8.02 14.50
C ILE A 694 17.19 7.08 15.49
N ARG A 695 17.56 5.81 15.40
CA ARG A 695 16.95 4.72 16.15
C ARG A 695 17.80 4.37 17.38
N LYS A 696 17.17 4.28 18.56
CA LYS A 696 17.75 3.63 19.74
C LYS A 696 17.77 2.10 19.55
N PRO A 697 18.63 1.35 20.25
CA PRO A 697 18.82 -0.09 19.99
C PRO A 697 17.53 -0.91 19.95
N PHE A 698 16.56 -0.62 20.83
CA PHE A 698 15.29 -1.35 20.92
C PHE A 698 14.15 -0.79 20.06
N GLY A 699 14.42 0.17 19.16
CA GLY A 699 13.48 0.56 18.11
C GLY A 699 12.76 1.90 18.29
N GLU A 700 12.95 2.60 19.41
CA GLU A 700 12.49 4.00 19.51
C GLU A 700 13.24 4.84 18.46
N THR A 701 12.50 5.51 17.58
CA THR A 701 13.08 6.31 16.49
C THR A 701 12.75 7.78 16.67
N GLU A 702 13.78 8.62 16.71
CA GLU A 702 13.66 10.06 16.59
C GLU A 702 13.72 10.44 15.11
N GLU A 703 12.66 11.06 14.59
CA GLU A 703 12.59 11.50 13.20
C GLU A 703 13.22 12.88 13.05
N ILE A 704 14.34 12.96 12.34
CA ILE A 704 15.08 14.19 12.06
C ILE A 704 14.45 14.93 10.88
N THR A 705 14.06 14.17 9.85
CA THR A 705 13.27 14.65 8.71
C THR A 705 12.01 13.80 8.63
N ASN A 706 10.86 14.42 8.45
CA ASN A 706 9.56 13.75 8.30
C ASN A 706 8.65 14.57 7.37
N THR A 707 9.08 14.77 6.13
CA THR A 707 8.22 15.38 5.10
C THR A 707 7.38 14.34 4.37
N VAL A 708 7.79 13.06 4.44
CA VAL A 708 6.99 11.91 4.02
C VAL A 708 6.80 10.96 5.21
N ARG A 709 5.59 10.42 5.33
CA ARG A 709 5.28 9.38 6.32
C ARG A 709 6.09 8.13 6.01
N GLN A 710 6.81 7.58 6.98
CA GLN A 710 7.45 6.26 6.89
C GLN A 710 7.17 5.44 8.17
N PRO A 711 6.18 4.52 8.15
CA PRO A 711 5.82 3.72 9.31
C PRO A 711 6.68 2.46 9.51
N ILE A 712 7.44 1.99 8.52
CA ILE A 712 8.22 0.75 8.62
C ILE A 712 9.34 0.92 9.67
N ARG A 713 9.55 -0.11 10.50
CA ARG A 713 10.60 -0.16 11.54
C ARG A 713 11.51 -1.36 11.30
N PHE A 714 11.80 -2.16 12.31
CA PHE A 714 12.46 -3.45 12.10
C PHE A 714 11.69 -4.27 11.06
N PRO A 715 12.32 -5.22 10.35
CA PRO A 715 11.61 -6.11 9.45
C PRO A 715 10.37 -6.71 10.13
N GLY A 716 9.24 -6.74 9.41
CA GLY A 716 7.94 -7.15 9.94
C GLY A 716 7.14 -6.05 10.67
N GLN A 717 7.79 -4.97 11.10
CA GLN A 717 7.16 -3.98 11.98
C GLN A 717 6.55 -2.78 11.26
N TYR A 718 5.36 -2.40 11.72
CA TYR A 718 4.64 -1.20 11.31
C TYR A 718 4.33 -0.31 12.51
N PHE A 719 4.87 0.91 12.53
CA PHE A 719 4.69 1.84 13.64
C PHE A 719 3.35 2.57 13.60
N ASP A 720 2.64 2.49 14.72
CA ASP A 720 1.40 3.22 14.98
C ASP A 720 1.69 4.43 15.88
N GLY A 721 1.82 5.61 15.27
CA GLY A 721 2.16 6.84 15.99
C GLY A 721 1.14 7.24 17.06
N GLU A 722 -0.12 6.84 16.89
CA GLU A 722 -1.20 7.13 17.84
C GLU A 722 -1.11 6.33 19.15
N THR A 723 -0.56 5.11 19.12
CA THR A 723 -0.39 4.26 20.32
C THR A 723 1.07 4.23 20.81
N GLY A 724 2.00 4.51 19.90
CA GLY A 724 3.43 4.30 20.09
C GLY A 724 3.85 2.83 20.08
N LEU A 725 2.97 1.91 19.67
CA LEU A 725 3.29 0.51 19.45
C LEU A 725 3.73 0.28 18.01
N SER A 726 4.52 -0.77 17.79
CA SER A 726 4.77 -1.34 16.47
C SER A 726 3.98 -2.63 16.33
N TYR A 727 3.05 -2.68 15.38
CA TYR A 727 2.45 -3.94 14.96
C TYR A 727 3.53 -4.85 14.36
N ASN A 728 3.59 -6.10 14.80
CA ASN A 728 4.57 -7.09 14.34
C ASN A 728 3.90 -8.45 14.11
N LEU A 729 3.09 -8.52 13.05
CA LEU A 729 2.31 -9.66 12.60
C LEU A 729 1.49 -10.38 13.69
N MET A 730 2.09 -11.23 14.51
CA MET A 730 1.40 -12.00 15.56
C MET A 730 1.29 -11.28 16.90
N ARG A 731 2.12 -10.25 17.12
CA ARG A 731 2.16 -9.47 18.38
C ARG A 731 2.33 -7.99 18.11
N ASP A 732 2.14 -7.18 19.14
CA ASP A 732 2.44 -5.76 19.15
C ASP A 732 3.64 -5.50 20.07
N TYR A 733 4.56 -4.66 19.63
CA TYR A 733 5.84 -4.40 20.27
C TYR A 733 5.89 -2.99 20.85
N ASP A 734 6.26 -2.86 22.12
CA ASP A 734 6.52 -1.57 22.75
C ASP A 734 8.03 -1.33 22.85
N ALA A 735 8.54 -0.50 21.95
CA ALA A 735 9.96 -0.17 21.88
C ALA A 735 10.47 0.57 23.14
N ARG A 736 9.60 1.28 23.87
CA ARG A 736 9.98 2.08 25.06
C ARG A 736 10.40 1.21 26.24
N VAL A 737 9.90 -0.02 26.28
CA VAL A 737 10.25 -1.04 27.28
C VAL A 737 10.98 -2.25 26.67
N GLY A 738 11.15 -2.26 25.35
CA GLY A 738 11.93 -3.24 24.62
C GLY A 738 11.32 -4.65 24.61
N ARG A 739 9.99 -4.77 24.59
CA ARG A 739 9.29 -6.07 24.70
C ARG A 739 7.93 -6.08 24.04
N TYR A 740 7.40 -7.27 23.76
CA TYR A 740 6.04 -7.47 23.28
C TYR A 740 4.99 -7.22 24.36
N VAL A 741 3.78 -6.81 23.94
CA VAL A 741 2.65 -6.57 24.85
C VAL A 741 1.78 -7.82 25.08
N GLN A 742 1.94 -8.85 24.25
CA GLN A 742 1.37 -10.20 24.43
C GLN A 742 2.47 -11.23 24.77
N SER A 743 2.10 -12.24 25.55
CA SER A 743 2.90 -13.47 25.67
C SER A 743 2.98 -14.16 24.30
N ASP A 744 4.13 -14.76 24.00
CA ASP A 744 4.37 -15.44 22.74
C ASP A 744 3.32 -16.54 22.45
N PRO A 745 2.61 -16.49 21.30
CA PRO A 745 1.65 -17.52 20.91
C PRO A 745 2.22 -18.93 20.86
N ILE A 746 3.53 -19.08 20.58
CA ILE A 746 4.22 -20.38 20.58
C ILE A 746 4.84 -20.73 21.94
N GLY A 747 4.56 -19.94 22.98
CA GLY A 747 4.98 -20.19 24.36
C GLY A 747 6.49 -20.13 24.55
N LEU A 748 7.04 -21.09 25.30
CA LEU A 748 8.49 -21.12 25.64
C LEU A 748 9.41 -21.31 24.42
N MET A 749 8.88 -21.63 23.24
CA MET A 749 9.64 -21.64 22.00
C MET A 749 10.06 -20.22 21.58
N GLY A 750 9.25 -19.22 21.93
CA GLY A 750 9.57 -17.80 21.76
C GLY A 750 10.72 -17.30 22.64
N GLY A 751 11.08 -18.07 23.66
CA GLY A 751 12.05 -17.70 24.69
C GLY A 751 11.53 -18.00 26.09
N MET A 752 12.45 -18.06 27.07
CA MET A 752 12.09 -18.30 28.47
C MET A 752 11.20 -17.19 29.02
N SER A 753 11.55 -15.93 28.73
CA SER A 753 10.59 -14.82 28.81
C SER A 753 9.79 -14.77 27.51
N THR A 754 8.50 -15.10 27.59
CA THR A 754 7.59 -15.10 26.43
C THR A 754 7.26 -13.71 25.90
N TYR A 755 7.83 -12.65 26.49
CA TYR A 755 7.65 -11.25 26.06
C TYR A 755 8.92 -10.66 25.43
N GLY A 756 10.06 -11.33 25.56
CA GLY A 756 11.35 -10.81 25.12
C GLY A 756 11.40 -10.59 23.61
N TYR A 757 12.06 -9.52 23.19
CA TYR A 757 12.34 -9.27 21.77
C TYR A 757 13.76 -9.74 21.44
N VAL A 758 13.86 -10.70 20.50
CA VAL A 758 15.12 -11.23 19.94
C VAL A 758 16.23 -11.50 20.97
N GLY A 759 15.85 -12.07 22.12
CA GLY A 759 16.80 -12.41 23.19
C GLY A 759 17.50 -11.21 23.84
N GLY A 760 17.03 -9.98 23.63
CA GLY A 760 17.70 -8.77 24.13
C GLY A 760 18.86 -8.30 23.24
N ASN A 761 18.95 -8.77 21.99
CA ASN A 761 19.97 -8.37 21.03
C ASN A 761 19.38 -7.77 19.72
N PRO A 762 18.68 -6.61 19.80
CA PRO A 762 17.97 -6.01 18.67
C PRO A 762 18.86 -5.31 17.64
N VAL A 763 20.18 -5.30 17.85
CA VAL A 763 21.16 -4.73 16.91
C VAL A 763 21.80 -5.78 16.02
N ASN A 764 21.65 -7.07 16.35
CA ASN A 764 22.11 -8.20 15.52
C ASN A 764 20.97 -9.06 14.99
N SER A 765 19.74 -8.87 15.48
CA SER A 765 18.62 -9.75 15.16
C SER A 765 17.31 -8.97 15.10
N PHE A 766 16.37 -9.52 14.32
CA PHE A 766 15.01 -9.02 14.18
C PHE A 766 14.04 -10.20 14.21
N ASP A 767 12.75 -9.92 14.39
CA ASP A 767 11.67 -10.90 14.43
C ASP A 767 10.57 -10.41 13.47
N PRO A 768 10.51 -10.90 12.23
CA PRO A 768 9.61 -10.39 11.20
C PRO A 768 8.16 -10.83 11.36
N LEU A 769 7.89 -11.87 12.18
CA LEU A 769 6.56 -12.45 12.35
C LEU A 769 5.97 -12.15 13.74
N GLY A 770 6.74 -11.54 14.63
CA GLY A 770 6.40 -11.49 16.04
C GLY A 770 6.41 -12.87 16.68
N LEU A 771 7.15 -13.82 16.12
CA LEU A 771 7.37 -15.18 16.63
C LEU A 771 8.87 -15.42 16.52
N LYS A 772 9.54 -15.87 17.58
CA LYS A 772 10.98 -16.10 17.48
C LYS A 772 11.29 -17.19 16.44
N ASP A 773 11.75 -16.77 15.26
CA ASP A 773 12.22 -17.64 14.17
C ASP A 773 13.47 -18.42 14.59
N ILE A 774 13.69 -19.60 14.00
CA ILE A 774 15.01 -20.24 14.05
C ILE A 774 15.88 -19.68 12.91
N THR A 775 17.06 -19.17 13.24
CA THR A 775 18.07 -18.81 12.24
C THR A 775 18.80 -20.07 11.79
N LEU A 776 18.90 -20.29 10.47
CA LEU A 776 19.64 -21.40 9.90
C LEU A 776 20.89 -20.85 9.16
N PRO A 777 21.95 -21.66 8.94
CA PRO A 777 23.13 -21.24 8.19
C PRO A 777 22.79 -20.75 6.77
N SER A 778 23.72 -20.01 6.14
CA SER A 778 23.60 -19.57 4.75
C SER A 778 22.36 -18.72 4.47
N ASP A 779 21.96 -17.91 5.45
CA ASP A 779 20.79 -16.99 5.42
C ASP A 779 19.43 -17.67 5.26
N PHE A 780 19.35 -18.98 5.49
CA PHE A 780 18.08 -19.68 5.60
C PHE A 780 17.39 -19.29 6.91
N THR A 781 16.07 -19.21 6.89
CA THR A 781 15.27 -19.06 8.12
C THR A 781 14.39 -20.27 8.28
N GLY A 782 13.88 -20.47 9.49
CA GLY A 782 12.91 -21.52 9.72
C GLY A 782 11.83 -21.12 10.69
N ARG A 783 10.65 -21.67 10.42
CA ARG A 783 9.48 -21.59 11.29
C ARG A 783 9.25 -22.99 11.84
N ILE A 784 9.26 -23.13 13.17
CA ILE A 784 8.89 -24.38 13.80
C ILE A 784 7.40 -24.35 14.10
N ASP A 785 6.65 -25.14 13.35
CA ASP A 785 5.25 -25.38 13.62
C ASP A 785 5.16 -26.59 14.54
N THR A 786 4.68 -26.37 15.75
CA THR A 786 4.35 -27.49 16.63
C THR A 786 2.90 -27.83 16.47
N PHE A 787 2.63 -29.11 16.24
CA PHE A 787 1.30 -29.61 16.09
C PHE A 787 1.16 -30.97 16.78
N PRO A 788 -0.05 -31.35 17.16
CA PRO A 788 -0.31 -32.65 17.74
C PRO A 788 -0.33 -33.73 16.64
N TYR A 789 0.30 -34.88 16.86
CA TYR A 789 0.36 -35.98 15.87
C TYR A 789 0.58 -37.34 16.56
N GLN A 790 -0.22 -38.36 16.20
CA GLN A 790 -0.15 -39.73 16.78
C GLN A 790 -0.15 -39.74 18.29
N GLY A 791 -1.09 -38.93 18.74
CA GLY A 791 -1.18 -38.28 20.00
C GLY A 791 0.07 -37.89 20.75
N SER A 792 1.22 -37.59 20.15
CA SER A 792 2.34 -36.87 20.78
C SER A 792 2.40 -35.41 20.33
N SER A 793 3.10 -34.54 21.08
CA SER A 793 3.58 -33.28 20.48
C SER A 793 4.57 -33.62 19.37
N SER A 794 4.32 -33.09 18.18
CA SER A 794 5.13 -33.23 16.98
C SER A 794 5.47 -31.84 16.46
N PHE A 795 6.40 -31.77 15.52
CA PHE A 795 6.80 -30.52 14.92
C PHE A 795 7.14 -30.69 13.45
N GLU A 796 6.97 -29.62 12.70
CA GLU A 796 7.52 -29.39 11.39
C GLU A 796 8.40 -28.17 11.46
N ILE A 797 9.61 -28.28 10.92
CA ILE A 797 10.46 -27.13 10.70
C ILE A 797 10.32 -26.76 9.23
N HIS A 798 9.55 -25.71 8.97
CA HIS A 798 9.46 -25.08 7.66
C HIS A 798 10.76 -24.32 7.45
N VAL A 799 11.47 -24.61 6.39
CA VAL A 799 12.77 -24.04 6.07
C VAL A 799 12.60 -23.16 4.85
N TYR A 800 12.97 -21.89 5.01
CA TYR A 800 12.91 -20.89 3.97
C TYR A 800 14.32 -20.61 3.46
N ASP A 801 14.45 -20.50 2.13
CA ASP A 801 15.68 -20.02 1.52
C ASP A 801 15.93 -18.54 1.84
N PRO A 802 17.13 -18.00 1.52
CA PRO A 802 17.45 -16.59 1.71
C PRO A 802 16.58 -15.61 0.93
N LYS A 803 15.62 -16.12 0.15
CA LYS A 803 14.65 -15.35 -0.63
C LYS A 803 13.24 -15.49 -0.04
N GLY A 804 13.12 -16.07 1.16
CA GLY A 804 11.88 -16.28 1.87
C GLY A 804 10.97 -17.37 1.29
N ASN A 805 11.43 -18.18 0.34
CA ASN A 805 10.63 -19.28 -0.21
C ASN A 805 10.75 -20.50 0.68
N GLU A 806 9.64 -21.13 1.05
CA GLU A 806 9.67 -22.42 1.73
C GLU A 806 10.27 -23.47 0.78
N VAL A 807 11.48 -23.93 1.09
CA VAL A 807 12.21 -24.91 0.28
C VAL A 807 12.04 -26.33 0.76
N GLY A 808 11.70 -26.52 2.03
CA GLY A 808 11.48 -27.85 2.59
C GLY A 808 10.90 -27.79 3.99
N VAL A 809 10.24 -28.87 4.36
CA VAL A 809 9.69 -29.08 5.69
C VAL A 809 10.39 -30.27 6.31
N TYR A 810 10.89 -30.13 7.53
CA TYR A 810 11.60 -31.18 8.24
C TYR A 810 10.79 -31.69 9.43
N GLY A 811 10.51 -32.99 9.44
CA GLY A 811 9.63 -33.62 10.42
C GLY A 811 10.36 -34.28 11.59
N PRO A 812 9.60 -34.79 12.58
CA PRO A 812 10.14 -35.38 13.81
C PRO A 812 10.81 -36.75 13.59
N ASN A 813 10.42 -37.45 12.52
CA ASN A 813 10.93 -38.78 12.16
C ASN A 813 12.33 -38.73 11.51
N GLY A 814 12.90 -37.54 11.36
CA GLY A 814 14.20 -37.35 10.71
C GLY A 814 14.14 -37.23 9.19
N ASP A 815 12.93 -37.15 8.63
CA ASP A 815 12.67 -37.07 7.20
C ASP A 815 12.41 -35.62 6.75
N TRP A 816 12.89 -35.32 5.55
CA TRP A 816 12.55 -34.11 4.81
C TRP A 816 11.36 -34.38 3.89
N ILE A 817 10.43 -33.43 3.85
CA ILE A 817 9.31 -33.39 2.92
C ILE A 817 9.54 -32.17 2.03
N ASN A 818 9.73 -32.41 0.74
CA ASN A 818 9.81 -31.31 -0.23
C ASN A 818 8.42 -30.87 -0.69
N LYS A 819 8.33 -29.70 -1.35
CA LYS A 819 7.09 -29.10 -1.88
C LYS A 819 6.30 -29.97 -2.89
N HIS A 820 6.82 -31.14 -3.25
CA HIS A 820 6.23 -32.09 -4.20
C HIS A 820 5.81 -33.42 -3.54
N GLY A 821 5.87 -33.52 -2.21
CA GLY A 821 5.42 -34.71 -1.48
C GLY A 821 6.36 -35.92 -1.58
N HIS A 822 7.62 -35.71 -1.99
CA HIS A 822 8.64 -36.76 -2.00
C HIS A 822 9.44 -36.76 -0.69
N GLN A 823 9.78 -37.95 -0.17
CA GLN A 823 10.67 -38.12 0.97
C GLN A 823 12.13 -37.90 0.57
N GLY A 824 12.79 -36.91 1.18
CA GLY A 824 14.22 -36.59 0.99
C GLY A 824 14.52 -35.08 1.04
N PRO A 825 15.73 -34.66 1.48
CA PRO A 825 16.10 -33.25 1.48
C PRO A 825 16.00 -32.70 0.05
N PRO A 826 15.40 -31.52 -0.16
CA PRO A 826 15.40 -30.86 -1.47
C PRO A 826 16.83 -30.75 -1.99
N GLU A 827 17.06 -31.00 -3.29
CA GLU A 827 18.39 -31.10 -3.93
C GLU A 827 19.30 -29.87 -3.75
N ASN A 828 18.77 -28.76 -3.21
CA ASN A 828 19.44 -27.45 -3.12
C ASN A 828 19.57 -26.89 -1.69
N ILE A 829 19.29 -27.67 -0.63
CA ILE A 829 19.54 -27.20 0.74
C ILE A 829 21.00 -27.49 1.14
N PRO A 830 21.80 -26.48 1.54
CA PRO A 830 23.18 -26.70 1.96
C PRO A 830 23.29 -27.72 3.10
N LYS A 831 24.40 -28.46 3.13
CA LYS A 831 24.61 -29.55 4.10
C LYS A 831 24.65 -29.03 5.54
N GLU A 832 25.19 -27.84 5.75
CA GLU A 832 25.18 -27.11 7.02
C GLU A 832 23.76 -26.75 7.47
N VAL A 833 22.86 -26.33 6.56
CA VAL A 833 21.44 -26.08 6.86
C VAL A 833 20.75 -27.38 7.26
N CYS A 834 20.99 -28.47 6.52
CA CYS A 834 20.46 -29.79 6.88
C CYS A 834 20.90 -30.25 8.27
N ASN A 835 22.16 -30.00 8.63
CA ASN A 835 22.70 -30.36 9.94
C ASN A 835 22.15 -29.45 11.05
N SER A 836 21.94 -28.17 10.77
CA SER A 836 21.35 -27.22 11.71
C SER A 836 19.88 -27.55 12.00
N VAL A 837 19.08 -27.79 10.97
CA VAL A 837 17.67 -28.22 11.08
C VAL A 837 17.56 -29.54 11.85
N ARG A 838 18.47 -30.50 11.61
CA ARG A 838 18.60 -31.73 12.43
C ARG A 838 18.92 -31.42 13.89
N GLY A 839 19.81 -30.46 14.15
CA GLY A 839 20.14 -30.00 15.49
C GLY A 839 18.92 -29.45 16.22
N TYR A 840 18.20 -28.52 15.58
CA TYR A 840 16.94 -27.97 16.08
C TYR A 840 15.88 -29.05 16.30
N ALA A 841 15.73 -29.99 15.37
CA ALA A 841 14.81 -31.11 15.50
C ALA A 841 15.16 -32.02 16.69
N VAL A 842 16.44 -32.31 16.92
CA VAL A 842 16.89 -33.06 18.10
C VAL A 842 16.61 -32.29 19.38
N GLU A 843 16.73 -30.97 19.36
CA GLU A 843 16.33 -30.12 20.49
C GLU A 843 14.82 -30.10 20.70
N GLN A 844 14.00 -30.09 19.64
CA GLN A 844 12.55 -30.24 19.71
C GLN A 844 12.16 -31.62 20.29
N LEU A 845 12.76 -32.70 19.81
CA LEU A 845 12.52 -34.05 20.32
C LEU A 845 12.92 -34.17 21.81
N ARG A 846 14.01 -33.51 22.24
CA ARG A 846 14.38 -33.46 23.68
C ARG A 846 13.39 -32.62 24.49
N ALA A 847 12.98 -31.47 23.98
CA ALA A 847 12.00 -30.59 24.63
C ALA A 847 10.63 -31.25 24.77
N MET A 848 10.28 -32.13 23.82
CA MET A 848 9.07 -32.95 23.83
C MET A 848 9.19 -34.25 24.64
N GLY A 849 10.35 -34.49 25.28
CA GLY A 849 10.59 -35.69 26.08
C GLY A 849 10.74 -36.99 25.27
N GLN A 850 10.84 -36.87 23.94
CA GLN A 850 11.04 -38.00 23.01
C GLN A 850 12.53 -38.37 22.87
N LEU A 851 13.44 -37.51 23.34
CA LEU A 851 14.86 -37.82 23.51
C LEU A 851 15.34 -37.42 24.93
N PRO A 852 16.33 -38.14 25.51
CA PRO A 852 16.85 -37.83 26.84
C PRO A 852 17.66 -36.51 26.87
N PRO A 853 17.79 -35.86 28.05
CA PRO A 853 18.54 -34.62 28.24
C PRO A 853 20.00 -34.73 27.76
N LYS A 854 20.56 -33.59 27.31
CA LYS A 854 21.92 -33.51 26.77
C LYS A 854 22.93 -33.76 27.92
N GLY A 855 23.58 -34.94 27.94
CA GLY A 855 24.69 -35.20 28.85
C GLY A 855 24.81 -36.58 29.50
N THR A 856 23.93 -37.56 29.25
CA THR A 856 24.04 -38.86 29.96
C THR A 856 23.76 -40.12 29.13
N SER A 857 23.62 -40.07 27.80
CA SER A 857 23.40 -41.30 27.01
C SER A 857 23.89 -41.20 25.56
N ASN A 858 24.56 -42.26 25.11
CA ASN A 858 24.94 -42.47 23.71
C ASN A 858 23.68 -42.73 22.86
N ILE A 859 23.41 -41.89 21.86
CA ILE A 859 22.21 -41.98 21.01
C ILE A 859 22.42 -43.07 19.96
N LYS A 860 22.34 -44.34 20.38
CA LYS A 860 22.14 -45.49 19.49
C LYS A 860 20.83 -46.16 19.88
N GLY A 861 19.78 -45.91 19.12
CA GLY A 861 18.46 -46.50 19.32
C GLY A 861 17.68 -46.60 18.01
N PRO A 862 16.69 -47.50 17.92
CA PRO A 862 16.09 -48.01 16.68
C PRO A 862 15.40 -46.97 15.78
N ASN A 863 15.24 -45.72 16.23
CA ASN A 863 14.58 -44.64 15.47
C ASN A 863 15.50 -43.84 14.54
N PHE A 864 16.83 -44.04 14.59
CA PHE A 864 17.76 -43.28 13.73
C PHE A 864 18.62 -44.15 12.80
N GLY A 865 18.18 -45.39 12.52
CA GLY A 865 18.86 -46.23 11.55
C GLY A 865 18.04 -47.41 11.10
N ARG A 866 17.13 -47.19 10.13
CA ARG A 866 16.83 -48.05 8.96
C ARG A 866 15.42 -47.78 8.46
N GLY A 867 15.33 -47.46 7.17
CA GLY A 867 14.08 -47.55 6.42
C GLY A 867 13.53 -48.98 6.44
N VAL A 868 12.20 -49.10 6.42
CA VAL A 868 11.50 -50.37 6.26
C VAL A 868 10.69 -50.32 4.97
N MET A 869 11.21 -50.94 3.91
CA MET A 869 10.39 -51.72 2.99
C MET A 869 10.91 -53.17 3.00
N ILE A 870 10.00 -54.12 3.17
CA ILE A 870 10.30 -55.55 3.28
C ILE A 870 10.37 -56.18 1.87
N ARG A 871 11.55 -56.69 1.50
CA ARG A 871 11.84 -58.09 1.07
C ARG A 871 13.10 -58.16 0.20
N GLY A 872 14.00 -59.09 0.54
CA GLY A 872 14.90 -59.74 -0.42
C GLY A 872 16.40 -59.42 -0.30
N LEU A 873 17.12 -60.30 0.39
CA LEU A 873 18.50 -60.77 0.15
C LEU A 873 19.59 -59.78 -0.35
N GLY A 874 20.67 -59.65 0.45
CA GLY A 874 22.03 -59.81 -0.08
C GLY A 874 23.04 -58.66 0.09
N VAL A 875 23.91 -58.84 1.09
CA VAL A 875 25.36 -58.50 1.11
C VAL A 875 25.80 -57.03 1.33
N MET A 876 26.74 -56.91 2.27
CA MET A 876 27.44 -55.73 2.80
C MET A 876 28.38 -55.01 1.81
N SER A 877 28.57 -53.71 2.03
CA SER A 877 29.87 -53.01 2.02
C SER A 877 29.71 -51.65 2.74
N LEU A 878 30.19 -51.49 3.99
CA LEU A 878 31.38 -50.70 4.34
C LEU A 878 31.62 -49.48 3.43
N ILE A 879 31.09 -48.33 3.85
CA ILE A 879 31.68 -46.97 3.82
C ILE A 879 30.72 -46.11 4.67
N ASP A 880 31.02 -45.98 5.97
CA ASP A 880 30.61 -44.86 6.86
C ASP A 880 31.07 -45.15 8.30
N MET A 881 32.36 -45.42 8.44
CA MET A 881 33.04 -45.45 9.72
C MET A 881 34.21 -44.49 9.61
N LEU A 882 33.94 -43.18 9.76
CA LEU A 882 34.87 -42.10 10.16
C LEU A 882 34.22 -40.73 9.91
N LEU A 883 33.32 -40.29 10.80
CA LEU A 883 33.05 -38.86 11.02
C LEU A 883 32.26 -38.65 12.34
N GLN A 884 32.87 -39.08 13.44
CA GLN A 884 32.61 -38.55 14.78
C GLN A 884 33.94 -38.08 15.38
N SER A 885 34.48 -37.01 14.80
CA SER A 885 35.51 -36.18 15.44
C SER A 885 35.72 -34.91 14.61
N TYR A 886 34.89 -33.88 14.81
CA TYR A 886 35.33 -32.48 14.72
C TYR A 886 34.21 -31.51 15.17
N ILE A 887 34.12 -31.26 16.48
CA ILE A 887 33.73 -29.95 17.04
C ILE A 887 34.67 -29.70 18.23
N HIS A 888 35.34 -28.54 18.19
CA HIS A 888 36.18 -27.87 19.18
C HIS A 888 37.67 -27.80 18.83
N SER A 889 38.07 -26.67 18.22
CA SER A 889 39.29 -25.98 18.61
C SER A 889 38.90 -24.83 19.54
N ARG A 890 38.82 -25.11 20.85
CA ARG A 890 39.18 -24.10 21.85
C ARG A 890 40.64 -24.34 22.17
N SER A 891 41.46 -23.34 21.88
CA SER A 891 42.84 -23.27 22.37
C SER A 891 42.81 -23.14 23.89
N CYS A 892 43.20 -24.20 24.61
CA CYS A 892 43.59 -24.09 26.01
C CYS A 892 45.09 -23.79 26.06
N TYR A 893 45.47 -22.65 26.66
CA TYR A 893 46.85 -22.35 27.04
C TYR A 893 47.26 -23.19 28.26
N PRO A 894 48.56 -23.42 28.49
CA PRO A 894 49.04 -24.31 29.54
C PRO A 894 48.93 -23.66 30.93
N GLY A 895 48.19 -24.27 31.86
CA GLY A 895 48.21 -23.85 33.27
C GLY A 895 47.05 -24.23 34.21
N ASP A 896 45.99 -24.94 33.79
CA ASP A 896 44.82 -25.17 34.68
C ASP A 896 44.73 -26.64 35.21
N PRO A 897 44.75 -26.88 36.54
CA PRO A 897 44.86 -28.22 37.15
C PRO A 897 43.53 -28.96 37.43
N TYR A 898 42.41 -28.65 36.77
CA TYR A 898 41.11 -29.31 37.03
C TYR A 898 40.57 -30.19 35.89
N CYS A 899 41.43 -30.97 35.25
CA CYS A 899 41.00 -32.12 34.43
C CYS A 899 41.50 -33.43 35.05
N ALA A 900 40.64 -34.07 35.84
CA ALA A 900 40.67 -35.49 36.16
C ALA A 900 39.29 -36.09 35.87
#